data_AF-A0A8T5EIT9-F1
#
_entry.id   AF-A0A8T5EIT9-F1
#
_cell.length_a   1.000
_cell.length_b   1.000
_cell.length_c   1.000
_cell.angle_alpha   90.00
_cell.angle_beta   90.00
_cell.angle_gamma   90.00
#
_symmetry.space_group_name_H-M   'P 1'
#
loop_
_entity.id
_entity.type
_entity.pdbx_description
1 polymer ?
#
loop_
_entity_poly.entity_id
_entity_poly.type
_entity_poly.pdbx_seq_one_letter_code
_entity_poly.pdbx_strand_id
1 'polypeptide(L)'
;MVALLLFLVPLLPSVAADNDIATAAIMTDGNSASGNVDYDGDDIDWWKIFAYSGDIVQVSISSSMSNPAWWCPGDGYTGKVKLTNSGGTLLAGDNTIDDSSSSTVLSTTSTSQQWIYLRILSEDSFCNDGISYSLTPSIDKSNRDTDDDGFIDNDDDCDELFGNSTNDRNGCLDSDGDGYSDPEVGWSAHPQGQADAFPLEGTQWYDSDGDGYGDELLGFQGDHCTYQRGFSDQDRYGCLDSDVDGWSDPDPVGLNSSTPWPAHPEGTADAFLTDATQWNDTDADGFGDNWADGDWNDSRVNQTEPLGEWFLNATTPDNCPSIEGYSVNDRFGCPDLDEDGWSNPDANWTENDGADAFPSNPTQWKDRDGDGWGDNQSGDAYQVDIFPDNPTQWADFDGDGYGDNNSAGASQVDNFTTEATQWSDFDGDGFGDNFTGFQGDHCPESEIQHIVNNQISFIDRFGCYDSDQDGYSNPSQDWVAHPSGFADAFPDEVSQWFDSDSDEYGDNLEYKNASGATLPAYRGDSCPFTPGFSTDDRWGCPDSDNDGWSDPMWDWLASPQGLGDAWPSDPTQWHDHDGDGYGDNPLGTTADACPDTPGTSVGVEEGGDRWGCHDTDNDGWSNLGDAFIHEPTQFRDSDGDGWGDNTFGHEGDDCPEVRGDSLFDRKGCRDIDADGWSDPDSEWSVIQGADAFLNDRMQWRDSDGDGFGDNGIGAKRDDCPTISGTSTVDLQGCPDANGDGYSDQYGELNAAIAMMGENPLSSWLTYAGIGIALLFPVIFAKFLGIIFSRGNRKTTSNKYSDSQAPEIALTVPVHDINTGLISPALQQQGAANTGYYQPPPLPVEPANSAPQVAGDGLTYGQSAYGDISAGYTAGVAESPYEIGGEGNV
;
A
#
# COMPACT_ATOMS: atom_id res chain seq x y z
N MET A 1 -33.53 -63.84 79.70
CA MET A 1 -32.88 -65.18 79.64
C MET A 1 -31.37 -64.99 79.83
N VAL A 2 -30.58 -65.80 80.55
CA VAL A 2 -30.83 -67.02 81.35
C VAL A 2 -29.95 -66.96 82.62
N ALA A 3 -30.47 -67.29 83.81
CA ALA A 3 -29.83 -68.20 84.79
C ALA A 3 -30.55 -68.28 86.15
N LEU A 4 -30.82 -69.52 86.58
CA LEU A 4 -30.68 -70.01 87.95
C LEU A 4 -31.45 -69.33 89.10
N LEU A 5 -32.69 -69.79 89.31
CA LEU A 5 -33.18 -70.06 90.66
C LEU A 5 -34.01 -71.35 90.66
N LEU A 6 -33.44 -72.43 91.22
CA LEU A 6 -34.11 -73.71 91.36
C LEU A 6 -35.07 -73.68 92.55
N PHE A 7 -36.21 -74.38 92.41
CA PHE A 7 -36.91 -75.10 93.48
C PHE A 7 -36.87 -74.46 94.89
N LEU A 8 -37.62 -73.38 95.06
CA LEU A 8 -38.51 -73.36 96.23
C LEU A 8 -39.88 -73.86 95.76
N VAL A 9 -40.29 -75.01 96.29
CA VAL A 9 -41.71 -75.26 96.51
C VAL A 9 -42.07 -74.51 97.78
N PRO A 10 -42.83 -73.41 97.73
CA PRO A 10 -43.40 -72.88 98.95
C PRO A 10 -44.41 -73.92 99.46
N LEU A 11 -44.24 -74.35 100.70
CA LEU A 11 -45.38 -74.75 101.52
C LEU A 11 -46.17 -73.46 101.75
N LEU A 12 -47.03 -73.11 100.78
CA LEU A 12 -47.97 -72.03 100.95
C LEU A 12 -48.79 -72.33 102.22
N PRO A 13 -48.92 -71.38 103.16
CA PRO A 13 -49.95 -71.52 104.16
C PRO A 13 -51.28 -71.64 103.41
N SER A 14 -52.18 -72.50 103.87
CA SER A 14 -53.59 -72.41 103.48
C SER A 14 -54.03 -70.99 103.80
N VAL A 15 -54.33 -70.20 102.77
CA VAL A 15 -54.88 -68.86 102.96
C VAL A 15 -56.17 -69.05 103.73
N ALA A 16 -56.20 -68.57 104.98
CA ALA A 16 -57.43 -68.53 105.74
C ALA A 16 -58.35 -67.50 105.07
N ALA A 17 -59.63 -67.80 105.04
CA ALA A 17 -60.64 -66.81 104.76
C ALA A 17 -60.69 -65.76 105.90
N ASP A 18 -61.42 -64.67 105.68
CA ASP A 18 -61.53 -63.57 106.63
C ASP A 18 -63.00 -63.15 106.78
N ASN A 19 -63.42 -62.88 108.01
CA ASN A 19 -64.79 -62.52 108.35
C ASN A 19 -65.20 -61.11 107.88
N ASP A 20 -64.23 -60.23 107.60
CA ASP A 20 -64.49 -58.88 107.07
C ASP A 20 -64.28 -58.82 105.54
N ILE A 21 -65.30 -58.31 104.83
CA ILE A 21 -65.24 -58.02 103.39
C ILE A 21 -64.07 -57.10 103.02
N ALA A 22 -63.65 -56.19 103.92
CA ALA A 22 -62.52 -55.29 103.68
C ALA A 22 -61.19 -56.04 103.56
N THR A 23 -60.96 -57.06 104.38
CA THR A 23 -59.71 -57.86 104.41
C THR A 23 -59.80 -59.18 103.65
N ALA A 24 -61.00 -59.63 103.28
CA ALA A 24 -61.36 -60.75 102.39
C ALA A 24 -60.21 -61.39 101.59
N ALA A 25 -60.03 -62.71 101.74
CA ALA A 25 -58.91 -63.46 101.21
C ALA A 25 -58.87 -63.50 99.66
N ILE A 26 -57.68 -63.37 99.06
CA ILE A 26 -57.55 -63.34 97.60
C ILE A 26 -57.62 -64.77 97.03
N MET A 27 -58.64 -65.03 96.22
CA MET A 27 -58.71 -66.16 95.29
C MET A 27 -57.84 -65.88 94.07
N THR A 28 -57.11 -66.90 93.61
CA THR A 28 -56.35 -66.85 92.35
C THR A 28 -57.00 -67.78 91.35
N ASP A 29 -57.18 -67.31 90.12
CA ASP A 29 -57.69 -68.06 88.97
C ASP A 29 -57.06 -69.47 88.87
N GLY A 30 -57.89 -70.50 88.67
CA GLY A 30 -57.51 -71.92 88.59
C GLY A 30 -57.03 -72.58 89.90
N ASN A 31 -56.75 -71.83 90.97
CA ASN A 31 -56.25 -72.38 92.23
C ASN A 31 -57.38 -72.61 93.23
N SER A 32 -57.62 -73.88 93.60
CA SER A 32 -58.62 -74.21 94.61
C SER A 32 -58.26 -73.67 96.01
N ALA A 33 -59.25 -73.11 96.69
CA ALA A 33 -59.18 -72.64 98.07
C ALA A 33 -60.13 -73.46 98.97
N SER A 34 -59.99 -73.33 100.30
CA SER A 34 -60.83 -74.07 101.26
C SER A 34 -60.80 -73.42 102.64
N GLY A 35 -61.95 -73.41 103.32
CA GLY A 35 -62.11 -72.93 104.69
C GLY A 35 -63.21 -73.69 105.42
N ASN A 36 -63.51 -73.27 106.65
CA ASN A 36 -64.61 -73.79 107.45
C ASN A 36 -65.35 -72.62 108.10
N VAL A 37 -66.67 -72.57 108.00
CA VAL A 37 -67.53 -71.69 108.84
C VAL A 37 -68.29 -72.53 109.86
N ASP A 38 -68.63 -71.96 111.02
CA ASP A 38 -69.26 -72.61 112.18
C ASP A 38 -70.09 -71.56 112.94
N TYR A 39 -71.40 -71.76 113.13
CA TYR A 39 -72.28 -70.68 113.62
C TYR A 39 -71.98 -70.30 115.08
N ASP A 40 -71.60 -71.28 115.92
CA ASP A 40 -71.21 -71.07 117.31
C ASP A 40 -69.82 -70.38 117.49
N GLY A 41 -69.13 -69.96 116.40
CA GLY A 41 -67.83 -69.29 116.52
C GLY A 41 -67.30 -68.48 115.33
N ASP A 42 -67.42 -68.95 114.09
CA ASP A 42 -66.77 -68.43 112.87
C ASP A 42 -67.79 -68.39 111.72
N ASP A 43 -68.78 -67.49 111.81
CA ASP A 43 -70.07 -67.64 111.11
C ASP A 43 -70.05 -67.24 109.62
N ILE A 44 -69.04 -66.46 109.19
CA ILE A 44 -68.98 -65.82 107.88
C ILE A 44 -67.56 -65.77 107.34
N ASP A 45 -67.40 -66.10 106.05
CA ASP A 45 -66.13 -66.09 105.32
C ASP A 45 -66.24 -65.26 104.04
N TRP A 46 -65.25 -64.39 103.80
CA TRP A 46 -65.13 -63.60 102.58
C TRP A 46 -63.86 -63.90 101.78
N TRP A 47 -64.05 -63.98 100.47
CA TRP A 47 -63.00 -64.11 99.47
C TRP A 47 -63.18 -63.03 98.39
N LYS A 48 -62.12 -62.69 97.65
CA LYS A 48 -62.17 -61.77 96.50
C LYS A 48 -61.25 -62.19 95.36
N ILE A 49 -61.63 -61.85 94.13
CA ILE A 49 -60.88 -62.07 92.90
C ILE A 49 -60.97 -60.81 92.01
N PHE A 50 -59.93 -60.53 91.23
CA PHE A 50 -59.89 -59.38 90.33
C PHE A 50 -60.30 -59.81 88.92
N ALA A 51 -61.02 -58.94 88.21
CA ALA A 51 -61.47 -59.14 86.84
C ALA A 51 -61.39 -57.82 86.06
N TYR A 52 -61.07 -57.92 84.78
CA TYR A 52 -60.98 -56.82 83.81
C TYR A 52 -62.36 -56.53 83.18
N SER A 53 -62.43 -55.72 82.13
CA SER A 53 -63.66 -55.66 81.33
C SER A 53 -63.85 -56.99 80.57
N GLY A 54 -65.11 -57.39 80.38
CA GLY A 54 -65.49 -58.62 79.67
C GLY A 54 -65.16 -59.98 80.33
N ASP A 55 -64.23 -60.02 81.30
CA ASP A 55 -63.85 -61.22 82.08
C ASP A 55 -65.09 -61.94 82.65
N ILE A 56 -65.21 -63.25 82.41
CA ILE A 56 -66.30 -64.08 82.98
C ILE A 56 -65.77 -64.84 84.20
N VAL A 57 -66.10 -64.33 85.39
CA VAL A 57 -65.70 -64.93 86.67
C VAL A 57 -66.68 -66.02 87.08
N GLN A 58 -66.19 -67.26 87.15
CA GLN A 58 -66.91 -68.41 87.68
C GLN A 58 -66.26 -68.89 88.98
N VAL A 59 -67.06 -69.28 89.97
CA VAL A 59 -66.58 -69.93 91.18
C VAL A 59 -67.42 -71.17 91.44
N SER A 60 -66.77 -72.34 91.41
CA SER A 60 -67.36 -73.60 91.82
C SER A 60 -67.18 -73.78 93.33
N ILE A 61 -68.28 -73.98 94.06
CA ILE A 61 -68.30 -74.21 95.51
C ILE A 61 -68.74 -75.65 95.78
N SER A 62 -68.01 -76.32 96.66
CA SER A 62 -68.36 -77.61 97.26
C SER A 62 -68.31 -77.49 98.77
N SER A 63 -69.15 -78.25 99.48
CA SER A 63 -69.36 -78.16 100.93
C SER A 63 -69.56 -79.54 101.55
N SER A 64 -69.33 -79.65 102.85
CA SER A 64 -69.45 -80.88 103.63
C SER A 64 -69.54 -80.57 105.13
N MET A 65 -70.15 -81.46 105.90
CA MET A 65 -70.30 -81.31 107.35
C MET A 65 -68.94 -81.44 108.07
N SER A 66 -68.57 -80.43 108.85
CA SER A 66 -67.42 -80.44 109.76
C SER A 66 -67.77 -81.17 111.07
N ASN A 67 -66.79 -81.87 111.66
CA ASN A 67 -66.79 -82.40 113.04
C ASN A 67 -68.13 -82.98 113.60
N PRO A 68 -68.86 -83.86 112.88
CA PRO A 68 -70.23 -84.24 113.23
C PRO A 68 -70.42 -84.80 114.64
N ALA A 69 -71.37 -84.24 115.38
CA ALA A 69 -71.64 -84.57 116.77
C ALA A 69 -72.28 -85.97 116.92
N TRP A 70 -71.53 -86.94 117.46
CA TRP A 70 -71.96 -88.35 117.60
C TRP A 70 -73.23 -88.58 118.45
N TRP A 71 -73.67 -87.56 119.20
CA TRP A 71 -74.89 -87.57 120.02
C TRP A 71 -76.10 -86.95 119.31
N CYS A 72 -75.96 -86.45 118.08
CA CYS A 72 -77.02 -85.82 117.29
C CYS A 72 -77.35 -86.57 115.98
N PRO A 73 -78.24 -87.57 116.03
CA PRO A 73 -78.68 -88.30 114.84
C PRO A 73 -79.82 -87.57 114.12
N GLY A 74 -79.54 -87.05 112.91
CA GLY A 74 -80.56 -86.52 111.99
C GLY A 74 -80.67 -85.00 111.91
N ASP A 75 -79.67 -84.28 112.39
CA ASP A 75 -79.46 -82.85 112.13
C ASP A 75 -78.24 -82.67 111.20
N GLY A 76 -78.27 -81.69 110.32
CA GLY A 76 -77.25 -81.46 109.28
C GLY A 76 -76.98 -79.97 109.05
N TYR A 77 -75.94 -79.68 108.29
CA TYR A 77 -75.48 -78.30 108.08
C TYR A 77 -76.34 -77.53 107.08
N THR A 78 -76.37 -76.21 107.20
CA THR A 78 -77.01 -75.30 106.23
C THR A 78 -76.26 -73.98 106.18
N GLY A 79 -76.05 -73.44 104.99
CA GLY A 79 -75.37 -72.16 104.78
C GLY A 79 -75.76 -71.48 103.46
N LYS A 80 -75.17 -70.33 103.17
CA LYS A 80 -75.46 -69.53 101.96
C LYS A 80 -74.21 -68.98 101.29
N VAL A 81 -74.22 -68.95 99.94
CA VAL A 81 -73.12 -68.44 99.12
C VAL A 81 -73.58 -67.46 98.03
N LYS A 82 -72.85 -66.35 97.87
CA LYS A 82 -73.14 -65.32 96.85
C LYS A 82 -71.89 -64.58 96.35
N LEU A 83 -71.94 -64.12 95.10
CA LEU A 83 -71.00 -63.15 94.55
C LEU A 83 -71.57 -61.73 94.67
N THR A 84 -70.74 -60.77 95.09
CA THR A 84 -71.06 -59.33 95.18
C THR A 84 -69.92 -58.46 94.66
N ASN A 85 -70.19 -57.21 94.34
CA ASN A 85 -69.13 -56.20 94.20
C ASN A 85 -68.67 -55.69 95.58
N SER A 86 -67.69 -54.78 95.59
CA SER A 86 -67.16 -54.14 96.81
C SER A 86 -68.20 -53.37 97.63
N GLY A 87 -69.31 -52.93 97.01
CA GLY A 87 -70.45 -52.30 97.68
C GLY A 87 -71.46 -53.29 98.30
N GLY A 88 -71.22 -54.61 98.18
CA GLY A 88 -72.13 -55.66 98.66
C GLY A 88 -73.34 -55.92 97.77
N THR A 89 -73.44 -55.25 96.61
CA THR A 89 -74.49 -55.48 95.61
C THR A 89 -74.34 -56.87 95.00
N LEU A 90 -75.43 -57.64 94.91
CA LEU A 90 -75.44 -58.99 94.35
C LEU A 90 -75.08 -58.97 92.86
N LEU A 91 -74.04 -59.73 92.49
CA LEU A 91 -73.65 -60.00 91.10
C LEU A 91 -74.16 -61.37 90.62
N ALA A 92 -74.15 -62.38 91.49
CA ALA A 92 -74.74 -63.70 91.24
C ALA A 92 -75.00 -64.48 92.55
N GLY A 93 -76.01 -65.37 92.55
CA GLY A 93 -76.24 -66.33 93.64
C GLY A 93 -77.12 -65.83 94.79
N ASP A 94 -76.62 -66.01 96.02
CA ASP A 94 -77.40 -66.17 97.28
C ASP A 94 -78.12 -67.53 97.32
N ASN A 95 -77.39 -68.57 96.90
CA ASN A 95 -77.79 -69.97 96.90
C ASN A 95 -77.58 -70.58 98.29
N THR A 96 -78.52 -71.41 98.76
CA THR A 96 -78.31 -72.28 99.93
C THR A 96 -77.37 -73.44 99.58
N ILE A 97 -76.52 -73.83 100.53
CA ILE A 97 -75.74 -75.08 100.53
C ILE A 97 -76.12 -75.88 101.78
N ASP A 98 -76.42 -77.17 101.61
CA ASP A 98 -76.86 -78.09 102.68
C ASP A 98 -76.46 -79.54 102.35
N ASP A 99 -76.84 -80.50 103.20
CA ASP A 99 -76.53 -81.93 103.02
C ASP A 99 -77.19 -82.57 101.78
N SER A 100 -78.25 -81.95 101.25
CA SER A 100 -78.95 -82.35 100.02
C SER A 100 -78.40 -81.66 98.76
N SER A 101 -77.81 -80.47 98.92
CA SER A 101 -77.30 -79.59 97.86
C SER A 101 -75.88 -79.14 98.17
N SER A 102 -74.98 -80.11 98.31
CA SER A 102 -73.61 -79.90 98.81
C SER A 102 -72.65 -79.22 97.83
N SER A 103 -73.08 -78.86 96.62
CA SER A 103 -72.26 -78.12 95.65
C SER A 103 -73.08 -77.19 94.76
N THR A 104 -72.53 -76.02 94.43
CA THR A 104 -73.14 -75.03 93.53
C THR A 104 -72.07 -74.27 92.73
N VAL A 105 -72.44 -73.62 91.64
CA VAL A 105 -71.53 -72.79 90.83
C VAL A 105 -72.15 -71.42 90.64
N LEU A 106 -71.37 -70.37 90.88
CA LEU A 106 -71.75 -68.98 90.65
C LEU A 106 -70.95 -68.44 89.47
N SER A 107 -71.59 -67.64 88.60
CA SER A 107 -70.98 -67.08 87.40
C SER A 107 -71.47 -65.65 87.20
N THR A 108 -70.58 -64.74 86.82
CA THR A 108 -70.93 -63.36 86.44
C THR A 108 -69.91 -62.83 85.44
N THR A 109 -70.32 -61.89 84.58
CA THR A 109 -69.41 -61.21 83.63
C THR A 109 -69.13 -59.83 84.19
N SER A 110 -67.85 -59.45 84.23
CA SER A 110 -67.43 -58.12 84.65
C SER A 110 -67.66 -57.12 83.52
N THR A 111 -68.10 -55.91 83.88
CA THR A 111 -68.45 -54.83 82.93
C THR A 111 -67.57 -53.58 83.10
N SER A 112 -66.44 -53.76 83.78
CA SER A 112 -65.35 -52.81 84.03
C SER A 112 -64.33 -53.48 84.95
N GLN A 113 -63.10 -52.99 84.94
CA GLN A 113 -62.01 -53.50 85.79
C GLN A 113 -62.33 -53.36 87.30
N GLN A 114 -62.55 -54.48 88.03
CA GLN A 114 -62.99 -54.46 89.43
C GLN A 114 -62.66 -55.72 90.26
N TRP A 115 -62.84 -55.60 91.59
CA TRP A 115 -62.80 -56.73 92.52
C TRP A 115 -64.20 -57.32 92.75
N ILE A 116 -64.34 -58.63 92.50
CA ILE A 116 -65.53 -59.44 92.75
C ILE A 116 -65.33 -60.25 94.03
N TYR A 117 -66.31 -60.21 94.93
CA TYR A 117 -66.25 -60.78 96.27
C TYR A 117 -67.19 -61.99 96.37
N LEU A 118 -66.77 -63.07 97.02
CA LEU A 118 -67.60 -64.20 97.40
C LEU A 118 -67.82 -64.16 98.91
N ARG A 119 -69.09 -64.27 99.34
CA ARG A 119 -69.47 -64.53 100.74
C ARG A 119 -69.87 -65.98 100.91
N ILE A 120 -69.47 -66.57 102.03
CA ILE A 120 -69.96 -67.85 102.57
C ILE A 120 -70.45 -67.58 104.00
N LEU A 121 -71.55 -68.21 104.41
CA LEU A 121 -72.22 -67.97 105.70
C LEU A 121 -72.82 -69.28 106.21
N SER A 122 -72.57 -69.66 107.46
CA SER A 122 -73.30 -70.75 108.14
C SER A 122 -74.60 -70.23 108.77
N GLU A 123 -75.67 -71.04 108.74
CA GLU A 123 -76.95 -70.73 109.41
C GLU A 123 -77.19 -71.68 110.59
N ASP A 124 -77.74 -71.14 111.68
CA ASP A 124 -77.98 -71.82 112.97
C ASP A 124 -78.75 -73.15 112.82
N SER A 125 -78.23 -74.21 113.44
CA SER A 125 -78.79 -75.58 113.43
C SER A 125 -78.97 -76.09 114.87
N PHE A 126 -79.54 -77.28 115.07
CA PHE A 126 -79.73 -77.77 116.45
C PHE A 126 -78.43 -78.27 117.09
N CYS A 127 -77.45 -78.75 116.28
CA CYS A 127 -76.19 -79.30 116.78
C CYS A 127 -75.09 -79.67 115.73
N ASN A 128 -75.25 -79.37 114.43
CA ASN A 128 -74.25 -79.67 113.37
C ASN A 128 -74.12 -78.49 112.38
N ASP A 129 -73.72 -77.33 112.88
CA ASP A 129 -73.64 -76.05 112.15
C ASP A 129 -72.38 -75.90 111.27
N GLY A 130 -71.27 -76.55 111.61
CA GLY A 130 -69.99 -76.43 110.91
C GLY A 130 -69.98 -76.93 109.46
N ILE A 131 -69.58 -76.06 108.54
CA ILE A 131 -69.45 -76.31 107.09
C ILE A 131 -67.98 -76.25 106.66
N SER A 132 -67.39 -77.39 106.29
CA SER A 132 -66.12 -77.45 105.54
C SER A 132 -66.36 -77.30 104.04
N TYR A 133 -65.78 -76.29 103.40
CA TYR A 133 -65.98 -76.00 101.98
C TYR A 133 -64.68 -75.95 101.18
N SER A 134 -64.80 -76.17 99.86
CA SER A 134 -63.74 -75.92 98.89
C SER A 134 -64.26 -75.17 97.67
N LEU A 135 -63.52 -74.14 97.29
CA LEU A 135 -63.76 -73.23 96.19
C LEU A 135 -62.81 -73.57 95.04
N THR A 136 -63.25 -73.43 93.81
CA THR A 136 -62.35 -73.38 92.64
C THR A 136 -62.82 -72.25 91.71
N PRO A 137 -62.10 -71.12 91.68
CA PRO A 137 -62.37 -70.03 90.76
C PRO A 137 -61.82 -70.34 89.37
N SER A 138 -62.43 -69.75 88.34
CA SER A 138 -62.00 -69.78 86.95
C SER A 138 -62.41 -68.46 86.30
N ILE A 139 -61.51 -67.82 85.56
CA ILE A 139 -61.80 -66.63 84.76
C ILE A 139 -61.71 -67.01 83.28
N ASP A 140 -62.80 -66.84 82.53
CA ASP A 140 -62.73 -66.80 81.06
C ASP A 140 -62.35 -65.40 80.60
N LYS A 141 -61.42 -65.33 79.64
CA LYS A 141 -60.72 -64.12 79.18
C LYS A 141 -60.86 -63.92 77.68
N SER A 142 -61.69 -64.72 77.00
CA SER A 142 -61.83 -64.66 75.53
C SER A 142 -62.35 -63.33 74.99
N ASN A 143 -63.05 -62.58 75.85
CA ASN A 143 -63.66 -61.29 75.54
C ASN A 143 -63.09 -60.22 76.47
N ARG A 144 -61.86 -60.41 76.96
CA ARG A 144 -61.21 -59.44 77.84
C ARG A 144 -60.92 -58.17 77.04
N ASP A 145 -61.10 -57.07 77.74
CA ASP A 145 -60.71 -55.72 77.39
C ASP A 145 -59.95 -55.22 78.64
N THR A 146 -58.66 -54.91 78.46
CA THR A 146 -57.68 -54.79 79.55
C THR A 146 -57.56 -53.36 80.09
N ASP A 147 -57.79 -52.36 79.27
CA ASP A 147 -57.69 -50.93 79.58
C ASP A 147 -59.00 -50.12 79.43
N ASP A 148 -60.10 -50.76 78.99
CA ASP A 148 -61.47 -50.23 78.88
C ASP A 148 -61.67 -49.28 77.67
N ASP A 149 -60.95 -49.49 76.56
CA ASP A 149 -61.03 -48.68 75.32
C ASP A 149 -62.19 -49.07 74.37
N GLY A 150 -62.56 -50.35 74.34
CA GLY A 150 -63.66 -50.91 73.54
C GLY A 150 -63.26 -51.92 72.45
N PHE A 151 -61.97 -52.13 72.18
CA PHE A 151 -61.47 -53.32 71.51
C PHE A 151 -61.34 -54.48 72.54
N ILE A 152 -60.85 -55.64 72.11
CA ILE A 152 -60.61 -56.80 73.00
C ILE A 152 -59.20 -57.34 72.78
N ASP A 153 -58.54 -57.87 73.80
CA ASP A 153 -57.15 -58.39 73.83
C ASP A 153 -56.75 -59.35 72.68
N ASN A 154 -57.68 -59.81 71.83
CA ASN A 154 -57.47 -60.72 70.71
C ASN A 154 -57.64 -60.07 69.33
N ASP A 155 -58.31 -58.92 69.25
CA ASP A 155 -58.58 -58.12 68.03
C ASP A 155 -57.95 -56.70 68.12
N ASP A 156 -57.25 -56.43 69.23
CA ASP A 156 -56.50 -55.22 69.61
C ASP A 156 -54.98 -55.45 69.43
N ASP A 157 -54.27 -54.48 68.85
CA ASP A 157 -52.82 -54.52 68.63
C ASP A 157 -52.01 -53.81 69.74
N CYS A 158 -52.69 -53.17 70.70
CA CYS A 158 -52.12 -52.31 71.76
C CYS A 158 -52.66 -52.62 73.18
N ASP A 159 -52.91 -53.90 73.51
CA ASP A 159 -53.60 -54.46 74.71
C ASP A 159 -53.24 -53.99 76.16
N GLU A 160 -52.37 -52.98 76.34
CA GLU A 160 -52.13 -52.27 77.60
C GLU A 160 -52.22 -50.72 77.47
N LEU A 161 -52.65 -50.16 76.32
CA LEU A 161 -52.63 -48.72 75.98
C LEU A 161 -53.85 -48.25 75.14
N PHE A 162 -54.88 -47.76 75.84
CA PHE A 162 -56.10 -47.14 75.29
C PHE A 162 -55.89 -46.34 74.00
N GLY A 163 -56.68 -46.66 72.97
CA GLY A 163 -56.60 -46.00 71.67
C GLY A 163 -57.93 -45.84 70.94
N ASN A 164 -57.83 -45.65 69.62
CA ASN A 164 -58.96 -45.44 68.72
C ASN A 164 -58.69 -45.75 67.24
N SER A 165 -57.46 -46.14 66.87
CA SER A 165 -57.09 -46.48 65.50
C SER A 165 -57.88 -47.70 64.96
N THR A 166 -58.08 -47.74 63.64
CA THR A 166 -58.92 -48.75 62.94
C THR A 166 -58.42 -49.17 61.54
N ASN A 167 -57.37 -48.53 60.99
CA ASN A 167 -56.92 -48.73 59.61
C ASN A 167 -55.65 -49.60 59.49
N ASP A 168 -54.60 -49.35 60.29
CA ASP A 168 -53.32 -50.08 60.26
C ASP A 168 -53.16 -51.04 61.45
N ARG A 169 -53.44 -50.55 62.67
CA ARG A 169 -53.50 -51.26 63.94
C ARG A 169 -54.84 -50.93 64.59
N ASN A 170 -55.43 -51.88 65.31
CA ASN A 170 -56.63 -51.63 66.12
C ASN A 170 -56.25 -51.28 67.57
N GLY A 171 -57.04 -50.44 68.25
CA GLY A 171 -56.87 -50.15 69.68
C GLY A 171 -55.63 -49.33 70.05
N CYS A 172 -54.82 -48.92 69.07
CA CYS A 172 -53.66 -48.07 69.30
C CYS A 172 -54.04 -46.58 69.30
N LEU A 173 -53.16 -45.75 69.90
CA LEU A 173 -53.33 -44.30 69.91
C LEU A 173 -53.40 -43.74 68.48
N ASP A 174 -54.37 -42.87 68.26
CA ASP A 174 -54.65 -42.14 67.01
C ASP A 174 -55.01 -40.71 67.46
N SER A 175 -54.08 -39.78 67.27
CA SER A 175 -54.08 -38.46 67.91
C SER A 175 -55.03 -37.43 67.30
N ASP A 176 -55.52 -37.61 66.06
CA ASP A 176 -56.45 -36.69 65.39
C ASP A 176 -57.78 -37.30 64.93
N GLY A 177 -57.87 -38.63 64.83
CA GLY A 177 -59.11 -39.38 64.61
C GLY A 177 -59.38 -39.81 63.17
N ASP A 178 -58.37 -39.88 62.30
CA ASP A 178 -58.49 -40.38 60.93
C ASP A 178 -58.55 -41.94 60.86
N GLY A 179 -58.02 -42.60 61.89
CA GLY A 179 -58.03 -44.04 62.08
C GLY A 179 -56.68 -44.75 61.85
N TYR A 180 -55.62 -44.09 61.44
CA TYR A 180 -54.25 -44.64 61.47
C TYR A 180 -53.57 -44.38 62.82
N SER A 181 -52.64 -45.26 63.22
CA SER A 181 -52.02 -45.18 64.55
C SER A 181 -50.73 -44.35 64.60
N ASP A 182 -50.56 -43.61 65.70
CA ASP A 182 -49.39 -42.79 66.02
C ASP A 182 -48.06 -43.59 65.90
N PRO A 183 -46.95 -42.94 65.52
CA PRO A 183 -45.64 -43.58 65.42
C PRO A 183 -44.99 -43.85 66.79
N GLU A 184 -44.65 -45.12 67.03
CA GLU A 184 -44.16 -45.64 68.32
C GLU A 184 -42.79 -46.33 68.22
N VAL A 185 -42.24 -46.76 69.37
CA VAL A 185 -40.91 -47.38 69.49
C VAL A 185 -40.90 -48.80 68.93
N GLY A 186 -40.86 -48.91 67.60
CA GLY A 186 -40.95 -50.16 66.84
C GLY A 186 -41.94 -50.10 65.68
N TRP A 187 -42.81 -49.08 65.66
CA TRP A 187 -43.79 -48.79 64.62
C TRP A 187 -43.53 -47.38 64.10
N SER A 188 -42.57 -47.23 63.19
CA SER A 188 -42.22 -45.92 62.62
C SER A 188 -43.24 -45.47 61.57
N ALA A 189 -43.36 -44.16 61.41
CA ALA A 189 -44.04 -43.50 60.30
C ALA A 189 -43.54 -43.99 58.92
N HIS A 190 -44.35 -43.77 57.89
CA HIS A 190 -43.88 -43.81 56.51
C HIS A 190 -42.74 -42.78 56.29
N PRO A 191 -41.76 -43.00 55.38
CA PRO A 191 -41.53 -44.16 54.52
C PRO A 191 -40.63 -45.25 55.12
N GLN A 192 -40.40 -45.29 56.43
CA GLN A 192 -39.60 -46.35 57.07
C GLN A 192 -40.43 -47.45 57.76
N GLY A 193 -41.71 -47.18 58.08
CA GLY A 193 -42.67 -48.15 58.57
C GLY A 193 -44.07 -47.91 57.98
N GLN A 194 -45.10 -48.11 58.78
CA GLN A 194 -46.51 -48.05 58.37
C GLN A 194 -47.41 -47.32 59.38
N ALA A 195 -46.81 -46.70 60.40
CA ALA A 195 -47.54 -45.77 61.27
C ALA A 195 -47.88 -44.50 60.49
N ASP A 196 -48.79 -43.72 61.04
CA ASP A 196 -49.12 -42.40 60.55
C ASP A 196 -47.87 -41.48 60.48
N ALA A 197 -47.75 -40.74 59.37
CA ALA A 197 -46.74 -39.73 59.12
C ALA A 197 -47.13 -38.34 59.64
N PHE A 198 -48.42 -38.04 59.84
CA PHE A 198 -48.94 -36.73 60.21
C PHE A 198 -49.94 -36.74 61.39
N PRO A 199 -49.53 -37.14 62.64
CA PRO A 199 -50.44 -37.42 63.78
C PRO A 199 -51.14 -36.23 64.44
N LEU A 200 -51.39 -35.17 63.69
CA LEU A 200 -52.06 -33.93 64.06
C LEU A 200 -52.86 -33.31 62.89
N GLU A 201 -52.94 -33.98 61.74
CA GLU A 201 -53.57 -33.51 60.49
C GLU A 201 -54.19 -34.66 59.70
N GLY A 202 -55.25 -35.26 60.27
CA GLY A 202 -56.07 -36.36 59.71
C GLY A 202 -56.81 -36.09 58.40
N THR A 203 -56.23 -35.28 57.53
CA THR A 203 -56.42 -35.34 56.07
C THR A 203 -55.21 -35.93 55.33
N GLN A 204 -54.13 -36.25 56.05
CA GLN A 204 -52.91 -36.91 55.57
C GLN A 204 -52.49 -38.01 56.55
N TRP A 205 -51.99 -39.14 56.04
CA TRP A 205 -51.53 -40.28 56.86
C TRP A 205 -50.30 -41.02 56.29
N TYR A 206 -49.79 -40.57 55.14
CA TYR A 206 -48.77 -41.27 54.36
C TYR A 206 -47.88 -40.24 53.65
N ASP A 207 -46.56 -40.46 53.68
CA ASP A 207 -45.52 -39.62 53.10
C ASP A 207 -44.60 -40.54 52.28
N SER A 208 -44.95 -40.76 51.01
CA SER A 208 -44.45 -41.92 50.23
C SER A 208 -42.94 -41.96 50.01
N ASP A 209 -42.25 -40.82 50.05
CA ASP A 209 -40.80 -40.75 49.86
C ASP A 209 -40.01 -39.98 50.95
N GLY A 210 -40.70 -39.36 51.92
CA GLY A 210 -40.14 -38.85 53.17
C GLY A 210 -39.76 -37.37 53.14
N ASP A 211 -40.52 -36.54 52.45
CA ASP A 211 -40.23 -35.12 52.23
C ASP A 211 -40.95 -34.16 53.21
N GLY A 212 -42.12 -34.57 53.72
CA GLY A 212 -42.94 -33.80 54.65
C GLY A 212 -44.29 -33.34 54.10
N TYR A 213 -44.66 -33.73 52.87
CA TYR A 213 -46.00 -33.58 52.29
C TYR A 213 -46.71 -34.94 52.20
N GLY A 214 -48.05 -34.94 52.16
CA GLY A 214 -48.85 -36.15 52.31
C GLY A 214 -49.52 -36.65 51.02
N ASP A 215 -49.51 -37.96 50.77
CA ASP A 215 -50.00 -38.60 49.54
C ASP A 215 -51.46 -38.25 49.13
N GLU A 216 -52.33 -37.83 50.06
CA GLU A 216 -53.70 -37.47 49.74
C GLU A 216 -53.77 -36.04 49.18
N LEU A 217 -53.72 -35.95 47.85
CA LEU A 217 -53.76 -34.71 47.07
C LEU A 217 -54.96 -33.78 47.38
N LEU A 218 -56.05 -34.30 47.98
CA LEU A 218 -57.21 -33.50 48.40
C LEU A 218 -57.19 -33.09 49.88
N GLY A 219 -56.18 -33.51 50.64
CA GLY A 219 -55.94 -33.11 52.03
C GLY A 219 -55.21 -31.77 52.16
N PHE A 220 -54.79 -31.44 53.38
CA PHE A 220 -53.96 -30.27 53.64
C PHE A 220 -52.56 -30.45 53.04
N GLN A 221 -52.11 -29.47 52.25
CA GLN A 221 -50.80 -29.47 51.55
C GLN A 221 -50.43 -30.82 50.91
N GLY A 222 -51.39 -31.45 50.23
CA GLY A 222 -51.20 -32.76 49.61
C GLY A 222 -50.13 -32.76 48.53
N ASP A 223 -49.31 -33.81 48.53
CA ASP A 223 -48.17 -34.00 47.66
C ASP A 223 -48.60 -34.21 46.20
N HIS A 224 -48.07 -33.38 45.31
CA HIS A 224 -48.34 -33.39 43.88
C HIS A 224 -47.37 -34.27 43.07
N CYS A 225 -46.33 -34.84 43.71
CA CYS A 225 -45.26 -35.62 43.10
C CYS A 225 -45.04 -37.02 43.72
N THR A 226 -45.48 -37.32 44.94
CA THR A 226 -45.79 -38.66 45.57
C THR A 226 -44.73 -39.77 45.60
N TYR A 227 -43.70 -39.73 44.76
CA TYR A 227 -42.62 -40.72 44.69
C TYR A 227 -41.27 -40.07 44.33
N GLN A 228 -41.22 -38.74 44.33
CA GLN A 228 -40.03 -37.94 44.08
C GLN A 228 -39.99 -36.67 44.95
N ARG A 229 -39.58 -36.87 46.21
CA ARG A 229 -39.10 -35.90 47.20
C ARG A 229 -38.85 -34.51 46.64
N GLY A 230 -39.75 -33.61 47.00
CA GLY A 230 -39.68 -32.21 46.70
C GLY A 230 -39.55 -31.35 47.94
N PHE A 231 -39.57 -30.04 47.74
CA PHE A 231 -39.68 -29.04 48.81
C PHE A 231 -40.48 -27.79 48.42
N SER A 232 -41.01 -27.72 47.19
CA SER A 232 -41.92 -26.66 46.72
C SER A 232 -43.06 -26.42 47.72
N ASP A 233 -43.40 -25.15 47.97
CA ASP A 233 -44.45 -24.73 48.89
C ASP A 233 -45.33 -23.55 48.40
N GLN A 234 -45.10 -23.02 47.19
CA GLN A 234 -45.92 -21.96 46.59
C GLN A 234 -47.03 -22.51 45.69
N ASP A 235 -46.71 -23.40 44.75
CA ASP A 235 -47.66 -23.96 43.77
C ASP A 235 -47.99 -25.43 44.03
N ARG A 236 -46.97 -26.32 44.07
CA ARG A 236 -47.14 -27.78 44.05
C ARG A 236 -46.33 -28.44 45.14
N TYR A 237 -46.87 -28.35 46.35
CA TYR A 237 -46.45 -29.09 47.54
C TYR A 237 -45.93 -30.50 47.21
N GLY A 238 -44.73 -30.83 47.70
CA GLY A 238 -44.06 -32.11 47.49
C GLY A 238 -43.32 -32.28 46.16
N CYS A 239 -43.36 -31.29 45.26
CA CYS A 239 -42.59 -31.35 44.01
C CYS A 239 -41.18 -30.76 44.13
N LEU A 240 -40.31 -31.27 43.25
CA LEU A 240 -38.92 -30.82 43.15
C LEU A 240 -38.88 -29.30 42.92
N ASP A 241 -37.94 -28.69 43.61
CA ASP A 241 -37.61 -27.28 43.61
C ASP A 241 -36.07 -27.27 43.62
N SER A 242 -35.47 -26.78 42.53
CA SER A 242 -34.03 -26.93 42.25
C SER A 242 -33.14 -25.84 42.83
N ASP A 243 -33.68 -24.64 43.12
CA ASP A 243 -32.92 -23.48 43.64
C ASP A 243 -33.43 -22.91 44.97
N VAL A 244 -34.57 -23.38 45.45
CA VAL A 244 -35.19 -23.16 46.77
C VAL A 244 -35.88 -21.80 46.91
N ASP A 245 -36.69 -21.44 45.91
CA ASP A 245 -37.63 -20.31 45.97
C ASP A 245 -39.07 -20.70 46.40
N GLY A 246 -39.42 -21.99 46.29
CA GLY A 246 -40.70 -22.58 46.65
C GLY A 246 -41.64 -22.91 45.47
N TRP A 247 -41.33 -22.53 44.24
CA TRP A 247 -42.05 -22.97 43.03
C TRP A 247 -41.53 -24.33 42.53
N SER A 248 -42.34 -25.06 41.78
CA SER A 248 -42.00 -26.43 41.34
C SER A 248 -41.37 -26.50 39.95
N ASP A 249 -40.29 -27.28 39.85
CA ASP A 249 -39.62 -27.69 38.61
C ASP A 249 -40.64 -28.16 37.55
N PRO A 250 -40.42 -27.84 36.26
CA PRO A 250 -41.30 -28.30 35.19
C PRO A 250 -41.20 -29.82 34.98
N ASP A 251 -42.37 -30.46 34.92
CA ASP A 251 -42.56 -31.82 34.40
C ASP A 251 -43.46 -31.78 33.16
N PRO A 252 -42.96 -31.35 31.97
CA PRO A 252 -43.79 -31.16 30.77
C PRO A 252 -44.43 -32.43 30.21
N VAL A 253 -44.17 -33.58 30.82
CA VAL A 253 -44.58 -34.91 30.36
C VAL A 253 -45.42 -35.70 31.37
N GLY A 254 -45.47 -35.30 32.64
CA GLY A 254 -46.15 -36.05 33.70
C GLY A 254 -45.44 -37.37 33.99
N LEU A 255 -44.12 -37.33 34.18
CA LEU A 255 -43.32 -38.48 34.60
C LEU A 255 -43.24 -38.62 36.12
N ASN A 256 -43.18 -37.50 36.82
CA ASN A 256 -43.07 -37.39 38.26
C ASN A 256 -44.47 -37.19 38.86
N SER A 257 -45.39 -36.58 38.12
CA SER A 257 -46.77 -36.34 38.54
C SER A 257 -47.84 -36.83 37.57
N SER A 258 -49.05 -37.06 38.10
CA SER A 258 -50.18 -37.64 37.33
C SER A 258 -50.71 -36.76 36.18
N THR A 259 -50.28 -35.50 36.11
CA THR A 259 -50.56 -34.54 35.04
C THR A 259 -49.27 -33.86 34.58
N PRO A 260 -49.13 -33.51 33.29
CA PRO A 260 -48.07 -32.64 32.81
C PRO A 260 -48.12 -31.25 33.46
N TRP A 261 -46.93 -30.67 33.65
CA TRP A 261 -46.68 -29.38 34.29
C TRP A 261 -45.53 -28.66 33.56
N PRO A 262 -45.78 -28.08 32.38
CA PRO A 262 -44.78 -27.25 31.70
C PRO A 262 -44.61 -25.91 32.41
N ALA A 263 -43.44 -25.29 32.22
CA ALA A 263 -43.20 -23.89 32.56
C ALA A 263 -44.02 -22.96 31.66
N HIS A 264 -43.99 -21.66 31.98
CA HIS A 264 -44.53 -20.62 31.12
C HIS A 264 -43.86 -20.67 29.72
N PRO A 265 -44.54 -20.33 28.61
CA PRO A 265 -45.94 -19.88 28.45
C PRO A 265 -46.97 -20.99 28.20
N GLU A 266 -46.59 -22.27 28.26
CA GLU A 266 -47.54 -23.40 28.10
C GLU A 266 -48.14 -23.86 29.45
N GLY A 267 -47.61 -23.39 30.59
CA GLY A 267 -48.09 -23.68 31.94
C GLY A 267 -47.57 -22.67 32.98
N THR A 268 -47.45 -23.11 34.22
CA THR A 268 -47.09 -22.27 35.39
C THR A 268 -46.15 -22.99 36.36
N ALA A 269 -45.32 -23.89 35.83
CA ALA A 269 -44.14 -24.35 36.54
C ALA A 269 -43.05 -23.27 36.54
N ASP A 270 -42.06 -23.41 37.41
CA ASP A 270 -40.84 -22.61 37.36
C ASP A 270 -40.18 -22.71 35.96
N ALA A 271 -39.74 -21.55 35.44
CA ALA A 271 -38.98 -21.43 34.21
C ALA A 271 -37.44 -21.37 34.43
N PHE A 272 -36.96 -21.10 35.66
CA PHE A 272 -35.62 -20.57 35.91
C PHE A 272 -34.65 -21.39 36.76
N LEU A 273 -35.04 -22.55 37.34
CA LEU A 273 -34.27 -23.71 37.89
C LEU A 273 -32.93 -23.53 38.65
N THR A 274 -32.38 -22.33 38.69
CA THR A 274 -31.05 -21.93 39.19
C THR A 274 -30.99 -20.47 39.64
N ASP A 275 -32.04 -19.67 39.43
CA ASP A 275 -32.19 -18.29 39.89
C ASP A 275 -33.45 -18.18 40.75
N ALA A 276 -33.29 -18.47 42.05
CA ALA A 276 -34.32 -18.40 43.10
C ALA A 276 -34.87 -16.97 43.37
N THR A 277 -34.78 -16.09 42.39
CA THR A 277 -35.46 -14.80 42.32
C THR A 277 -36.41 -14.70 41.16
N GLN A 278 -36.37 -15.59 40.15
CA GLN A 278 -37.20 -15.58 38.94
C GLN A 278 -37.97 -16.91 38.81
N TRP A 279 -39.19 -16.90 38.27
CA TRP A 279 -39.96 -18.15 38.07
C TRP A 279 -40.98 -18.12 36.91
N ASN A 280 -41.31 -16.95 36.34
CA ASN A 280 -42.23 -16.82 35.20
C ASN A 280 -41.54 -16.04 34.06
N ASP A 281 -41.76 -16.48 32.82
CA ASP A 281 -41.15 -15.99 31.57
C ASP A 281 -42.28 -15.80 30.55
N THR A 282 -42.80 -14.58 30.37
CA THR A 282 -44.10 -14.39 29.70
C THR A 282 -44.11 -14.79 28.22
N ASP A 283 -42.99 -14.64 27.50
CA ASP A 283 -42.90 -14.88 26.05
C ASP A 283 -41.83 -15.89 25.59
N ALA A 284 -41.14 -16.54 26.54
CA ALA A 284 -40.18 -17.63 26.36
C ALA A 284 -38.77 -17.21 25.88
N ASP A 285 -38.32 -16.00 26.21
CA ASP A 285 -37.03 -15.46 25.78
C ASP A 285 -35.86 -15.75 26.75
N GLY A 286 -36.16 -16.14 28.00
CA GLY A 286 -35.18 -16.45 29.03
C GLY A 286 -34.84 -15.29 29.98
N PHE A 287 -35.65 -14.24 30.05
CA PHE A 287 -35.62 -13.20 31.09
C PHE A 287 -36.91 -13.24 31.94
N GLY A 288 -36.79 -12.94 33.24
CA GLY A 288 -37.89 -13.21 34.18
C GLY A 288 -38.84 -12.02 34.38
N ASP A 289 -40.14 -12.31 34.47
CA ASP A 289 -41.20 -11.29 34.49
C ASP A 289 -41.18 -10.37 35.72
N ASN A 290 -40.58 -10.83 36.82
CA ASN A 290 -40.70 -10.27 38.16
C ASN A 290 -39.48 -9.38 38.51
N TRP A 291 -39.70 -8.27 39.22
CA TRP A 291 -38.80 -7.11 39.14
C TRP A 291 -38.37 -6.55 40.51
N ALA A 292 -37.17 -5.97 40.56
CA ALA A 292 -36.65 -5.27 41.74
C ALA A 292 -36.99 -3.77 41.75
N ASP A 293 -37.17 -3.14 40.58
CA ASP A 293 -37.39 -1.70 40.48
C ASP A 293 -38.79 -1.30 40.98
N GLY A 294 -38.83 -0.58 42.11
CA GLY A 294 -40.07 -0.14 42.74
C GLY A 294 -40.91 0.79 41.86
N ASP A 295 -40.33 1.46 40.87
CA ASP A 295 -41.05 2.37 39.97
C ASP A 295 -41.89 1.62 38.91
N TRP A 296 -41.63 0.32 38.67
CA TRP A 296 -42.41 -0.51 37.73
C TRP A 296 -43.72 -1.06 38.36
N ASN A 297 -43.91 -0.89 39.66
CA ASN A 297 -45.09 -1.42 40.37
C ASN A 297 -46.41 -0.87 39.81
N ASP A 298 -46.48 0.41 39.46
CA ASP A 298 -47.70 1.02 38.93
C ASP A 298 -48.05 0.52 37.51
N SER A 299 -47.08 0.04 36.71
CA SER A 299 -47.28 -0.46 35.34
C SER A 299 -47.48 -1.97 35.26
N ARG A 300 -46.88 -2.77 36.16
CA ARG A 300 -47.02 -4.24 36.16
C ARG A 300 -48.15 -4.76 37.06
N VAL A 301 -48.37 -4.18 38.25
CA VAL A 301 -49.37 -4.69 39.22
C VAL A 301 -50.82 -4.31 38.85
N ASN A 302 -51.03 -3.30 38.00
CA ASN A 302 -52.36 -2.85 37.59
C ASN A 302 -52.91 -3.53 36.32
N GLN A 303 -52.27 -4.62 35.85
CA GLN A 303 -52.71 -5.35 34.66
C GLN A 303 -53.87 -6.33 34.96
N THR A 304 -54.45 -6.94 33.92
CA THR A 304 -55.66 -7.79 34.09
C THR A 304 -55.32 -9.19 34.58
N GLU A 305 -54.18 -9.71 34.13
CA GLU A 305 -53.44 -10.81 34.77
C GLU A 305 -52.07 -10.21 35.19
N PRO A 306 -51.51 -10.57 36.35
CA PRO A 306 -50.16 -10.14 36.73
C PRO A 306 -49.12 -10.98 35.97
N LEU A 307 -48.16 -10.32 35.32
CA LEU A 307 -47.06 -10.95 34.57
C LEU A 307 -46.05 -11.61 35.52
N GLY A 308 -45.76 -10.93 36.62
CA GLY A 308 -44.93 -11.40 37.73
C GLY A 308 -45.21 -10.56 38.97
N GLU A 309 -44.29 -10.54 39.94
CA GLU A 309 -44.40 -9.68 41.11
C GLU A 309 -43.13 -8.87 41.44
N TRP A 310 -43.21 -8.03 42.47
CA TRP A 310 -42.06 -7.25 42.93
C TRP A 310 -41.22 -8.06 43.91
N PHE A 311 -39.99 -8.40 43.52
CA PHE A 311 -39.04 -9.12 44.36
C PHE A 311 -37.77 -8.28 44.57
N LEU A 312 -37.48 -7.93 45.83
CA LEU A 312 -36.50 -6.90 46.22
C LEU A 312 -35.08 -7.06 45.62
N ASN A 313 -34.68 -8.27 45.22
CA ASN A 313 -33.37 -8.54 44.62
C ASN A 313 -33.46 -9.37 43.32
N ALA A 314 -34.54 -9.22 42.54
CA ALA A 314 -34.69 -9.89 41.23
C ALA A 314 -33.46 -9.70 40.34
N THR A 315 -32.93 -10.79 39.80
CA THR A 315 -31.81 -10.81 38.84
C THR A 315 -32.32 -11.05 37.42
N THR A 316 -31.73 -10.36 36.44
CA THR A 316 -32.16 -10.39 35.02
C THR A 316 -33.68 -10.20 34.80
N PRO A 317 -34.32 -9.20 35.44
CA PRO A 317 -35.75 -8.95 35.26
C PRO A 317 -36.01 -8.40 33.85
N ASP A 318 -36.82 -9.09 33.06
CA ASP A 318 -37.23 -8.67 31.73
C ASP A 318 -37.87 -7.28 31.79
N ASN A 319 -37.48 -6.38 30.89
CA ASN A 319 -38.06 -5.06 30.68
C ASN A 319 -39.30 -5.07 29.76
N CYS A 320 -39.46 -6.05 28.87
CA CYS A 320 -40.45 -6.16 27.80
C CYS A 320 -41.55 -7.28 27.86
N PRO A 321 -42.03 -7.83 29.01
CA PRO A 321 -42.86 -9.06 29.19
C PRO A 321 -44.07 -9.34 28.29
N SER A 322 -43.87 -9.53 26.98
CA SER A 322 -44.91 -9.71 25.94
C SER A 322 -44.35 -9.67 24.51
N ILE A 323 -43.05 -9.43 24.32
CA ILE A 323 -42.36 -9.23 23.05
C ILE A 323 -40.92 -9.79 23.13
N GLU A 324 -40.80 -11.12 22.98
CA GLU A 324 -39.56 -11.91 22.85
C GLU A 324 -38.32 -11.08 22.45
N GLY A 325 -37.34 -10.97 23.35
CA GLY A 325 -36.12 -10.19 23.15
C GLY A 325 -34.87 -10.82 23.76
N TYR A 326 -33.70 -10.27 23.38
CA TYR A 326 -32.42 -10.89 23.74
C TYR A 326 -31.34 -9.88 24.17
N SER A 327 -31.75 -8.63 24.44
CA SER A 327 -30.84 -7.60 24.96
C SER A 327 -30.42 -7.87 26.42
N VAL A 328 -29.20 -7.45 26.76
CA VAL A 328 -28.49 -7.77 28.02
C VAL A 328 -27.66 -6.61 28.61
N ASN A 329 -27.52 -5.48 27.90
CA ASN A 329 -26.63 -4.38 28.28
C ASN A 329 -27.37 -3.18 28.92
N ASP A 330 -28.56 -2.81 28.43
CA ASP A 330 -29.37 -1.68 28.95
C ASP A 330 -30.71 -2.14 29.55
N ARG A 331 -31.49 -2.88 28.78
CA ARG A 331 -32.77 -3.49 29.14
C ARG A 331 -32.65 -4.99 28.90
N PHE A 332 -33.11 -5.81 29.83
CA PHE A 332 -33.15 -7.26 29.66
C PHE A 332 -34.43 -7.66 28.91
N GLY A 333 -34.40 -8.73 28.10
CA GLY A 333 -35.56 -9.28 27.38
C GLY A 333 -36.26 -8.34 26.39
N CYS A 334 -35.70 -7.16 26.10
CA CYS A 334 -36.23 -6.31 25.05
C CYS A 334 -35.68 -6.71 23.67
N PRO A 335 -36.42 -6.46 22.57
CA PRO A 335 -35.97 -6.79 21.23
C PRO A 335 -34.60 -6.18 20.91
N ASP A 336 -33.69 -7.04 20.46
CA ASP A 336 -32.39 -6.76 19.83
C ASP A 336 -32.52 -7.26 18.38
N LEU A 337 -31.99 -6.50 17.40
CA LEU A 337 -32.17 -6.80 15.96
C LEU A 337 -30.88 -7.27 15.26
N ASP A 338 -29.72 -7.15 15.90
CA ASP A 338 -28.44 -7.59 15.31
C ASP A 338 -27.53 -8.40 16.25
N GLU A 339 -27.99 -8.67 17.48
CA GLU A 339 -27.42 -9.60 18.47
C GLU A 339 -26.15 -9.06 19.18
N ASP A 340 -26.05 -7.74 19.36
CA ASP A 340 -24.97 -7.05 20.09
C ASP A 340 -25.23 -6.91 21.62
N GLY A 341 -26.50 -7.05 22.03
CA GLY A 341 -26.97 -7.03 23.41
C GLY A 341 -27.57 -5.70 23.87
N TRP A 342 -27.67 -4.66 23.06
CA TRP A 342 -28.41 -3.43 23.38
C TRP A 342 -29.82 -3.45 22.80
N SER A 343 -30.77 -2.83 23.49
CA SER A 343 -32.18 -2.89 23.10
C SER A 343 -32.56 -1.85 22.03
N ASN A 344 -33.36 -2.28 21.05
CA ASN A 344 -33.88 -1.41 19.99
C ASN A 344 -34.66 -0.20 20.58
N PRO A 345 -34.59 0.98 19.95
CA PRO A 345 -35.35 2.15 20.37
C PRO A 345 -36.85 2.00 20.06
N ASP A 346 -37.69 2.39 21.01
CA ASP A 346 -39.15 2.34 20.93
C ASP A 346 -39.83 3.68 21.30
N ALA A 347 -41.14 3.65 21.57
CA ALA A 347 -41.94 4.85 21.86
C ALA A 347 -41.76 5.42 23.29
N ASN A 348 -41.15 4.66 24.19
CA ASN A 348 -40.91 4.99 25.60
C ASN A 348 -39.43 4.99 25.98
N TRP A 349 -38.57 4.26 25.25
CA TRP A 349 -37.13 4.19 25.44
C TRP A 349 -36.41 4.55 24.13
N THR A 350 -35.73 5.68 24.09
CA THR A 350 -35.06 6.20 22.89
C THR A 350 -33.54 6.17 23.02
N GLU A 351 -32.85 6.46 21.92
CA GLU A 351 -31.39 6.71 21.87
C GLU A 351 -30.90 7.64 23.00
N ASN A 352 -31.73 8.63 23.39
CA ASN A 352 -31.42 9.62 24.43
C ASN A 352 -31.56 9.05 25.86
N ASP A 353 -32.32 7.98 26.03
CA ASP A 353 -32.57 7.31 27.31
C ASP A 353 -31.56 6.17 27.56
N GLY A 354 -30.96 5.63 26.49
CA GLY A 354 -29.95 4.57 26.52
C GLY A 354 -30.20 3.40 25.57
N ALA A 355 -31.21 3.50 24.68
CA ALA A 355 -31.44 2.51 23.63
C ALA A 355 -30.30 2.49 22.60
N ASP A 356 -30.20 1.39 21.86
CA ASP A 356 -29.32 1.26 20.71
C ASP A 356 -29.54 2.36 19.65
N ALA A 357 -28.45 2.99 19.23
CA ALA A 357 -28.43 4.00 18.17
C ALA A 357 -28.32 3.43 16.74
N PHE A 358 -27.86 2.18 16.57
CA PHE A 358 -27.73 1.54 15.25
C PHE A 358 -28.30 0.10 15.18
N PRO A 359 -29.65 -0.07 15.19
CA PRO A 359 -30.42 -1.34 15.03
C PRO A 359 -30.18 -2.27 13.82
N SER A 360 -28.97 -2.30 13.27
CA SER A 360 -28.52 -3.13 12.14
C SER A 360 -26.98 -3.10 11.97
N ASN A 361 -26.23 -2.64 12.97
CA ASN A 361 -24.78 -2.64 13.06
C ASN A 361 -24.34 -3.18 14.44
N PRO A 362 -24.11 -4.50 14.57
CA PRO A 362 -23.74 -5.15 15.84
C PRO A 362 -22.27 -4.89 16.26
N THR A 363 -21.74 -3.73 15.87
CA THR A 363 -20.46 -3.19 16.29
C THR A 363 -20.58 -1.75 16.81
N GLN A 364 -21.78 -1.15 16.78
CA GLN A 364 -22.06 0.21 17.25
C GLN A 364 -23.43 0.26 17.92
N TRP A 365 -23.47 0.59 19.21
CA TRP A 365 -24.71 0.69 19.98
C TRP A 365 -25.05 2.14 20.41
N LYS A 366 -24.18 3.10 20.08
CA LYS A 366 -24.24 4.46 20.64
C LYS A 366 -23.72 5.51 19.68
N ASP A 367 -24.53 6.54 19.49
CA ASP A 367 -24.18 7.86 18.93
C ASP A 367 -24.33 8.87 20.09
N ARG A 368 -23.42 9.84 20.24
CA ARG A 368 -23.42 10.80 21.36
C ARG A 368 -23.79 12.22 20.97
N ASP A 369 -23.58 12.61 19.72
CA ASP A 369 -23.81 13.97 19.25
C ASP A 369 -24.83 14.09 18.11
N GLY A 370 -25.21 12.95 17.51
CA GLY A 370 -26.35 12.78 16.60
C GLY A 370 -26.01 12.89 15.13
N ASP A 371 -24.77 12.61 14.73
CA ASP A 371 -24.31 12.71 13.34
C ASP A 371 -24.51 11.42 12.51
N GLY A 372 -24.73 10.27 13.17
CA GLY A 372 -24.89 8.97 12.55
C GLY A 372 -23.63 8.11 12.45
N TRP A 373 -22.57 8.39 13.22
CA TRP A 373 -21.41 7.50 13.42
C TRP A 373 -21.27 7.08 14.90
N GLY A 374 -20.59 5.96 15.14
CA GLY A 374 -20.70 5.23 16.40
C GLY A 374 -19.48 5.34 17.33
N ASP A 375 -19.77 5.51 18.63
CA ASP A 375 -18.83 5.68 19.75
C ASP A 375 -17.79 4.54 19.92
N ASN A 376 -18.04 3.34 19.37
CA ASN A 376 -17.18 2.17 19.59
C ASN A 376 -16.00 2.10 18.61
N GLN A 377 -14.80 2.26 19.15
CA GLN A 377 -13.53 2.23 18.42
C GLN A 377 -12.83 0.85 18.47
N SER A 378 -13.59 -0.26 18.52
CA SER A 378 -13.00 -1.61 18.45
C SER A 378 -12.46 -1.92 17.04
N GLY A 379 -11.37 -2.67 16.94
CA GLY A 379 -10.64 -2.89 15.67
C GLY A 379 -11.36 -3.79 14.65
N ASP A 380 -12.54 -4.28 14.99
CA ASP A 380 -13.49 -5.05 14.19
C ASP A 380 -14.78 -4.28 13.87
N ALA A 381 -14.97 -3.08 14.45
CA ALA A 381 -16.14 -2.26 14.21
C ALA A 381 -16.12 -1.54 12.86
N TYR A 382 -17.30 -1.21 12.37
CA TYR A 382 -17.51 -0.35 11.20
C TYR A 382 -18.48 0.79 11.53
N GLN A 383 -18.49 1.83 10.70
CA GLN A 383 -19.20 3.09 11.00
C GLN A 383 -18.71 3.73 12.32
N VAL A 384 -17.40 3.58 12.59
CA VAL A 384 -16.69 4.11 13.76
C VAL A 384 -16.55 5.62 13.63
N ASP A 385 -16.84 6.33 14.73
CA ASP A 385 -16.56 7.75 14.89
C ASP A 385 -15.18 7.99 15.55
N ILE A 386 -14.39 8.88 14.94
CA ILE A 386 -13.10 9.34 15.47
C ILE A 386 -13.24 10.59 16.37
N PHE A 387 -14.34 11.36 16.26
CA PHE A 387 -14.63 12.54 17.08
C PHE A 387 -15.97 12.50 17.86
N PRO A 388 -16.17 11.58 18.85
CA PRO A 388 -17.43 11.39 19.61
C PRO A 388 -18.02 12.54 20.46
N ASP A 389 -17.68 13.79 20.18
CA ASP A 389 -18.26 15.00 20.78
C ASP A 389 -18.35 16.17 19.75
N ASN A 390 -18.19 15.93 18.44
CA ASN A 390 -18.24 16.92 17.35
C ASN A 390 -19.17 16.44 16.19
N PRO A 391 -20.46 16.84 16.16
CA PRO A 391 -21.48 16.36 15.21
C PRO A 391 -21.34 16.93 13.79
N THR A 392 -20.10 17.19 13.38
CA THR A 392 -19.71 17.64 12.05
C THR A 392 -18.46 16.93 11.53
N GLN A 393 -17.82 16.06 12.33
CA GLN A 393 -16.63 15.29 11.94
C GLN A 393 -16.73 13.87 12.47
N TRP A 394 -16.40 12.88 11.66
CA TRP A 394 -16.41 11.47 12.04
C TRP A 394 -15.17 10.69 11.58
N ALA A 395 -14.36 11.27 10.70
CA ALA A 395 -13.20 10.64 10.07
C ALA A 395 -12.00 11.59 10.06
N ASP A 396 -10.83 11.01 10.28
CA ASP A 396 -9.50 11.61 10.28
C ASP A 396 -8.61 10.59 9.56
N PHE A 397 -8.24 10.87 8.31
CA PHE A 397 -7.57 9.88 7.45
C PHE A 397 -6.08 9.70 7.77
N ASP A 398 -5.40 10.73 8.27
CA ASP A 398 -3.94 10.74 8.46
C ASP A 398 -3.47 10.77 9.92
N GLY A 399 -4.37 11.12 10.86
CA GLY A 399 -4.21 10.98 12.31
C GLY A 399 -3.74 12.25 13.03
N ASP A 400 -3.93 13.44 12.45
CA ASP A 400 -3.50 14.71 13.03
C ASP A 400 -4.50 15.29 14.08
N GLY A 401 -5.76 14.85 14.04
CA GLY A 401 -6.84 15.32 14.91
C GLY A 401 -7.69 16.46 14.35
N TYR A 402 -7.65 16.73 13.05
CA TYR A 402 -8.67 17.48 12.29
C TYR A 402 -9.48 16.53 11.40
N GLY A 403 -10.69 16.93 11.01
CA GLY A 403 -11.68 16.03 10.42
C GLY A 403 -11.95 16.24 8.92
N ASP A 404 -12.03 15.13 8.18
CA ASP A 404 -12.17 15.08 6.71
C ASP A 404 -13.44 15.79 6.16
N ASN A 405 -14.47 16.01 6.99
CA ASN A 405 -15.79 16.45 6.52
C ASN A 405 -15.90 17.97 6.43
N ASN A 406 -15.59 18.51 5.24
CA ASN A 406 -15.73 19.93 4.89
C ASN A 406 -17.19 20.42 4.68
N SER A 407 -18.17 19.85 5.39
CA SER A 407 -19.58 20.22 5.24
C SER A 407 -19.88 21.66 5.67
N ALA A 408 -20.92 22.27 5.09
CA ALA A 408 -21.16 23.71 5.20
C ALA A 408 -21.63 24.14 6.61
N GLY A 409 -20.66 24.54 7.45
CA GLY A 409 -20.85 24.86 8.86
C GLY A 409 -20.16 23.89 9.82
N ALA A 410 -19.40 22.92 9.30
CA ALA A 410 -18.54 22.05 10.08
C ALA A 410 -17.48 22.83 10.87
N SER A 411 -17.01 22.22 11.95
CA SER A 411 -15.93 22.73 12.80
C SER A 411 -14.79 21.73 12.85
N GLN A 412 -13.56 22.21 13.14
CA GLN A 412 -12.36 21.36 13.15
C GLN A 412 -12.17 20.62 11.82
N VAL A 413 -12.53 21.28 10.71
CA VAL A 413 -12.34 20.79 9.34
C VAL A 413 -10.86 20.75 9.01
N ASP A 414 -10.45 19.67 8.36
CA ASP A 414 -9.17 19.55 7.68
C ASP A 414 -9.30 19.91 6.19
N ASN A 415 -8.36 20.73 5.70
CA ASN A 415 -8.20 21.04 4.27
C ASN A 415 -7.21 20.09 3.55
N PHE A 416 -6.44 19.26 4.25
CA PHE A 416 -5.24 18.56 3.78
C PHE A 416 -5.20 17.03 3.97
N THR A 417 -6.34 16.38 4.26
CA THR A 417 -6.75 14.95 4.50
C THR A 417 -5.85 13.75 4.15
N THR A 418 -4.54 13.93 4.08
CA THR A 418 -3.49 12.95 3.71
C THR A 418 -2.10 13.35 4.21
N GLU A 419 -1.90 14.55 4.76
CA GLU A 419 -0.61 15.14 5.13
C GLU A 419 -0.67 15.77 6.54
N ALA A 420 -0.68 14.90 7.56
CA ALA A 420 -0.84 15.08 9.03
C ALA A 420 0.07 16.10 9.77
N THR A 421 0.45 17.16 9.09
CA THR A 421 1.21 18.31 9.57
C THR A 421 0.61 19.63 9.08
N GLN A 422 -0.39 19.58 8.20
CA GLN A 422 -1.20 20.71 7.74
C GLN A 422 -2.67 20.37 7.95
N TRP A 423 -3.47 21.38 8.30
CA TRP A 423 -4.91 21.22 8.50
C TRP A 423 -5.74 22.44 8.07
N SER A 424 -5.09 23.59 7.87
CA SER A 424 -5.74 24.89 7.63
C SER A 424 -5.00 25.61 6.51
N ASP A 425 -5.78 26.20 5.60
CA ASP A 425 -5.36 27.09 4.51
C ASP A 425 -6.29 28.31 4.62
N PHE A 426 -5.74 29.45 5.03
CA PHE A 426 -6.51 30.62 5.43
C PHE A 426 -6.98 31.49 4.26
N ASP A 427 -6.21 31.58 3.18
CA ASP A 427 -6.50 32.45 2.02
C ASP A 427 -6.93 31.70 0.74
N GLY A 428 -6.69 30.39 0.69
CA GLY A 428 -7.15 29.47 -0.35
C GLY A 428 -6.11 29.16 -1.43
N ASP A 429 -4.82 29.32 -1.16
CA ASP A 429 -3.76 29.13 -2.16
C ASP A 429 -3.30 27.68 -2.36
N GLY A 430 -3.65 26.78 -1.43
CA GLY A 430 -3.30 25.36 -1.46
C GLY A 430 -2.06 24.96 -0.66
N PHE A 431 -1.44 25.87 0.10
CA PHE A 431 -0.40 25.56 1.09
C PHE A 431 -0.93 25.75 2.52
N GLY A 432 -0.35 24.99 3.46
CA GLY A 432 -0.90 24.91 4.82
C GLY A 432 -0.28 25.92 5.79
N ASP A 433 -1.14 26.58 6.58
CA ASP A 433 -0.80 27.63 7.56
C ASP A 433 0.27 27.20 8.60
N ASN A 434 0.47 25.89 8.82
CA ASN A 434 1.51 25.41 9.72
C ASN A 434 2.87 25.45 9.00
N PHE A 435 3.54 26.61 9.13
CA PHE A 435 4.93 26.86 8.73
C PHE A 435 5.94 25.75 9.12
N THR A 436 5.66 24.93 10.14
CA THR A 436 6.55 23.83 10.56
C THR A 436 6.18 22.46 10.01
N GLY A 437 5.09 22.34 9.26
CA GLY A 437 4.67 21.13 8.57
C GLY A 437 5.28 20.96 7.18
N PHE A 438 4.85 19.92 6.47
CA PHE A 438 5.25 19.66 5.09
C PHE A 438 4.71 20.78 4.17
N GLN A 439 5.57 21.32 3.31
CA GLN A 439 5.28 22.45 2.40
C GLN A 439 4.51 23.61 3.07
N GLY A 440 4.80 23.89 4.35
CA GLY A 440 4.11 24.92 5.11
C GLY A 440 4.28 26.30 4.51
N ASP A 441 3.18 27.03 4.43
CA ASP A 441 3.11 28.34 3.79
C ASP A 441 4.02 29.37 4.49
N HIS A 442 4.64 30.22 3.68
CA HIS A 442 5.53 31.30 4.07
C HIS A 442 4.94 32.70 3.78
N CYS A 443 3.69 32.80 3.30
CA CYS A 443 2.98 34.02 2.89
C CYS A 443 1.44 34.00 3.19
N PRO A 444 0.97 33.82 4.45
CA PRO A 444 -0.43 33.48 4.81
C PRO A 444 -1.46 34.63 4.73
N GLU A 445 -1.22 35.60 3.85
CA GLU A 445 -2.17 36.63 3.42
C GLU A 445 -1.98 36.91 1.91
N SER A 446 -1.94 35.84 1.11
CA SER A 446 -1.73 35.87 -0.35
C SER A 446 -2.93 36.56 -1.05
N GLU A 447 -2.66 37.41 -2.06
CA GLU A 447 -3.76 38.12 -2.72
C GLU A 447 -4.56 37.17 -3.62
N ILE A 448 -5.88 37.12 -3.42
CA ILE A 448 -6.85 36.32 -4.21
C ILE A 448 -6.62 36.39 -5.72
N GLN A 449 -6.15 37.53 -6.24
CA GLN A 449 -5.87 37.70 -7.67
C GLN A 449 -4.69 36.87 -8.18
N HIS A 450 -3.71 36.55 -7.32
CA HIS A 450 -2.56 35.70 -7.64
C HIS A 450 -2.96 34.22 -7.59
N ILE A 451 -3.71 33.84 -6.54
CA ILE A 451 -4.30 32.51 -6.37
C ILE A 451 -5.11 32.10 -7.61
N VAL A 452 -6.09 32.91 -8.03
CA VAL A 452 -6.94 32.59 -9.21
C VAL A 452 -6.20 32.65 -10.55
N ASN A 453 -4.99 33.21 -10.59
CA ASN A 453 -4.13 33.22 -11.77
C ASN A 453 -3.10 32.08 -11.78
N ASN A 454 -2.98 31.29 -10.70
CA ASN A 454 -1.87 30.33 -10.47
C ASN A 454 -0.49 31.03 -10.41
N GLN A 455 -0.42 32.16 -9.69
CA GLN A 455 0.78 32.98 -9.46
C GLN A 455 1.32 32.77 -8.04
N ILE A 456 1.51 31.51 -7.66
CA ILE A 456 1.88 31.05 -6.32
C ILE A 456 3.04 30.07 -6.44
N SER A 457 4.13 30.36 -5.75
CA SER A 457 5.39 29.60 -5.73
C SER A 457 5.27 28.27 -4.98
N PHE A 458 5.93 27.24 -5.51
CA PHE A 458 5.80 25.85 -5.07
C PHE A 458 7.15 25.08 -5.02
N ILE A 459 8.29 25.77 -5.17
CA ILE A 459 9.62 25.15 -5.18
C ILE A 459 10.51 25.64 -4.03
N ASP A 460 10.62 26.95 -3.81
CA ASP A 460 11.51 27.56 -2.82
C ASP A 460 10.79 27.96 -1.52
N ARG A 461 9.75 28.78 -1.63
CA ARG A 461 9.09 29.48 -0.53
C ARG A 461 7.58 29.43 -0.75
N PHE A 462 7.01 28.30 -0.37
CA PHE A 462 5.61 27.94 -0.57
C PHE A 462 4.62 29.06 -0.22
N GLY A 463 3.60 29.22 -1.06
CA GLY A 463 2.47 30.16 -0.92
C GLY A 463 2.76 31.63 -1.27
N CYS A 464 4.01 31.95 -1.61
CA CYS A 464 4.39 33.32 -1.97
C CYS A 464 4.14 33.67 -3.44
N TYR A 465 4.08 34.96 -3.77
CA TYR A 465 3.84 35.43 -5.14
C TYR A 465 4.95 34.98 -6.11
N ASP A 466 4.50 34.37 -7.20
CA ASP A 466 5.26 33.95 -8.39
C ASP A 466 4.67 34.66 -9.61
N SER A 467 5.47 35.50 -10.26
CA SER A 467 5.04 36.40 -11.32
C SER A 467 4.81 35.69 -12.66
N ASP A 468 5.71 34.77 -13.05
CA ASP A 468 5.77 34.20 -14.40
C ASP A 468 5.43 32.70 -14.49
N GLN A 469 5.27 32.03 -13.34
CA GLN A 469 4.73 30.69 -13.13
C GLN A 469 5.72 29.53 -13.31
N ASP A 470 6.99 29.72 -12.96
CA ASP A 470 7.99 28.64 -12.93
C ASP A 470 8.02 27.84 -11.61
N GLY A 471 7.48 28.42 -10.52
CA GLY A 471 7.41 27.86 -9.17
C GLY A 471 8.35 28.47 -8.13
N TYR A 472 9.22 29.42 -8.48
CA TYR A 472 10.06 30.17 -7.55
C TYR A 472 9.41 31.50 -7.13
N SER A 473 9.75 31.99 -5.94
CA SER A 473 9.12 33.19 -5.38
C SER A 473 9.86 34.49 -5.69
N ASN A 474 9.10 35.54 -6.04
CA ASN A 474 9.63 36.86 -6.34
C ASN A 474 10.49 37.44 -5.19
N PRO A 475 11.58 38.17 -5.51
CA PRO A 475 12.41 38.82 -4.51
C PRO A 475 11.67 39.93 -3.76
N SER A 476 11.89 40.00 -2.45
CA SER A 476 11.32 41.00 -1.54
C SER A 476 12.40 41.61 -0.63
N GLN A 477 12.06 42.59 0.20
CA GLN A 477 13.03 43.31 1.02
C GLN A 477 13.89 42.40 1.92
N ASP A 478 13.29 41.34 2.44
CA ASP A 478 13.92 40.40 3.38
C ASP A 478 14.10 38.98 2.75
N TRP A 479 13.78 38.82 1.46
CA TRP A 479 13.97 37.61 0.65
C TRP A 479 14.68 37.99 -0.65
N VAL A 480 16.02 38.01 -0.61
CA VAL A 480 16.86 38.55 -1.68
C VAL A 480 17.07 37.51 -2.78
N ALA A 481 17.16 37.96 -4.03
CA ALA A 481 17.50 37.14 -5.19
C ALA A 481 18.89 36.51 -5.09
N HIS A 482 19.13 35.49 -5.92
CA HIS A 482 20.46 34.98 -6.20
C HIS A 482 21.42 36.07 -6.71
N PRO A 483 22.75 35.93 -6.49
CA PRO A 483 23.44 34.92 -5.68
C PRO A 483 23.51 35.28 -4.18
N SER A 484 22.88 36.38 -3.74
CA SER A 484 22.98 36.88 -2.35
C SER A 484 21.92 36.31 -1.40
N GLY A 485 20.86 35.71 -1.93
CA GLY A 485 19.83 34.99 -1.20
C GLY A 485 19.37 33.74 -1.97
N PHE A 486 18.06 33.51 -1.99
CA PHE A 486 17.42 32.31 -2.55
C PHE A 486 16.15 32.61 -3.36
N ALA A 487 15.76 33.88 -3.48
CA ALA A 487 14.64 34.26 -4.32
C ALA A 487 15.02 34.15 -5.80
N ASP A 488 13.99 34.09 -6.63
CA ASP A 488 14.08 34.20 -8.08
C ASP A 488 14.88 35.46 -8.52
N ALA A 489 15.76 35.26 -9.50
CA ALA A 489 16.58 36.29 -10.12
C ALA A 489 15.96 36.94 -11.38
N PHE A 490 15.01 36.29 -12.06
CA PHE A 490 14.45 36.72 -13.35
C PHE A 490 12.89 36.70 -13.40
N PRO A 491 12.16 37.48 -12.58
CA PRO A 491 10.73 37.30 -12.32
C PRO A 491 9.74 37.77 -13.41
N ASP A 492 10.18 37.72 -14.66
CA ASP A 492 9.45 38.02 -15.90
C ASP A 492 9.73 36.96 -17.00
N GLU A 493 10.56 35.94 -16.75
CA GLU A 493 11.15 35.01 -17.74
C GLU A 493 11.25 33.54 -17.22
N VAL A 494 10.08 32.88 -17.08
CA VAL A 494 9.70 31.48 -16.71
C VAL A 494 10.59 30.27 -17.06
N SER A 495 11.78 30.49 -17.61
CA SER A 495 12.83 29.50 -17.83
C SER A 495 14.12 29.79 -17.05
N GLN A 496 14.17 30.89 -16.29
CA GLN A 496 15.29 31.31 -15.47
C GLN A 496 14.84 31.76 -14.08
N TRP A 497 15.59 31.33 -13.06
CA TRP A 497 15.31 31.63 -11.65
C TRP A 497 16.57 31.78 -10.78
N PHE A 498 17.75 31.47 -11.34
CA PHE A 498 19.01 31.40 -10.62
C PHE A 498 20.07 32.19 -11.40
N ASP A 499 20.85 33.00 -10.69
CA ASP A 499 21.98 33.78 -11.19
C ASP A 499 23.13 33.60 -10.19
N SER A 500 24.08 32.72 -10.50
CA SER A 500 25.15 32.33 -9.59
C SER A 500 26.28 33.38 -9.42
N ASP A 501 26.45 34.34 -10.33
CA ASP A 501 27.60 35.27 -10.30
C ASP A 501 27.33 36.75 -10.67
N SER A 502 26.10 37.09 -11.04
CA SER A 502 25.55 38.43 -11.30
C SER A 502 25.94 39.08 -12.64
N ASP A 503 25.86 38.34 -13.74
CA ASP A 503 26.16 38.84 -15.10
C ASP A 503 24.93 39.16 -15.99
N GLU A 504 23.71 38.94 -15.47
CA GLU A 504 22.40 39.07 -16.17
C GLU A 504 22.03 37.89 -17.11
N TYR A 505 22.77 36.77 -17.08
CA TYR A 505 22.38 35.47 -17.65
C TYR A 505 22.04 34.46 -16.52
N GLY A 506 21.15 33.50 -16.80
CA GLY A 506 20.63 32.60 -15.76
C GLY A 506 21.16 31.17 -15.88
N ASP A 507 21.49 30.52 -14.75
CA ASP A 507 22.16 29.20 -14.71
C ASP A 507 21.43 28.06 -15.47
N ASN A 508 20.14 28.20 -15.77
CA ASN A 508 19.35 27.12 -16.34
C ASN A 508 19.57 27.03 -17.85
N LEU A 509 20.08 25.89 -18.33
CA LEU A 509 20.19 25.59 -19.76
C LEU A 509 18.89 25.00 -20.35
N GLU A 510 18.08 24.34 -19.52
CA GLU A 510 16.81 23.70 -19.90
C GLU A 510 15.77 23.88 -18.79
N TYR A 511 14.51 24.10 -19.19
CA TYR A 511 13.36 24.18 -18.28
C TYR A 511 12.22 23.26 -18.74
N LYS A 512 11.22 23.03 -17.87
CA LYS A 512 10.03 22.22 -18.20
C LYS A 512 8.82 23.13 -18.39
N ASN A 513 8.21 23.08 -19.56
CA ASN A 513 6.95 23.80 -19.78
C ASN A 513 5.75 23.09 -19.11
N ALA A 514 4.60 23.75 -19.07
CA ALA A 514 3.33 23.24 -18.53
C ALA A 514 2.78 21.97 -19.22
N SER A 515 3.40 21.46 -20.29
CA SER A 515 3.08 20.15 -20.89
C SER A 515 4.03 19.02 -20.43
N GLY A 516 4.93 19.30 -19.50
CA GLY A 516 5.96 18.37 -19.01
C GLY A 516 7.10 18.14 -20.01
N ALA A 517 7.19 18.95 -21.07
CA ALA A 517 8.25 18.86 -22.06
C ALA A 517 9.44 19.73 -21.65
N THR A 518 10.62 19.13 -21.59
CA THR A 518 11.88 19.87 -21.47
C THR A 518 12.13 20.66 -22.75
N LEU A 519 12.44 21.95 -22.59
CA LEU A 519 12.81 22.89 -23.65
C LEU A 519 14.12 23.59 -23.26
N PRO A 520 14.95 24.04 -24.23
CA PRO A 520 16.05 24.93 -23.93
C PRO A 520 15.51 26.21 -23.29
N ALA A 521 16.19 26.69 -22.25
CA ALA A 521 15.84 27.92 -21.57
C ALA A 521 16.23 29.16 -22.38
N TYR A 522 15.63 30.30 -22.09
CA TYR A 522 16.02 31.57 -22.68
C TYR A 522 17.29 32.09 -21.99
N ARG A 523 18.33 32.42 -22.77
CA ARG A 523 19.59 33.03 -22.28
C ARG A 523 20.27 32.26 -21.14
N GLY A 524 20.20 30.93 -21.19
CA GLY A 524 20.86 30.05 -20.22
C GLY A 524 22.37 30.15 -20.26
N ASP A 525 22.97 30.53 -19.14
CA ASP A 525 24.41 30.65 -18.97
C ASP A 525 25.11 29.29 -19.06
N SER A 526 26.19 29.25 -19.85
CA SER A 526 27.06 28.10 -20.04
C SER A 526 28.33 28.13 -19.18
N CYS A 527 28.54 29.21 -18.41
CA CYS A 527 29.65 29.46 -17.50
C CYS A 527 29.29 29.82 -16.02
N PRO A 528 28.24 29.25 -15.34
CA PRO A 528 27.61 29.74 -14.08
C PRO A 528 28.43 30.28 -12.90
N PHE A 529 29.74 30.18 -12.87
CA PHE A 529 30.57 30.65 -11.75
C PHE A 529 31.73 31.55 -12.22
N THR A 530 31.62 32.16 -13.41
CA THR A 530 32.62 33.06 -14.01
C THR A 530 31.93 34.08 -14.93
N PRO A 531 31.60 35.29 -14.43
CA PRO A 531 30.67 36.21 -15.08
C PRO A 531 31.17 36.68 -16.44
N GLY A 532 30.28 36.68 -17.43
CA GLY A 532 30.61 36.91 -18.83
C GLY A 532 29.58 37.74 -19.58
N PHE A 533 29.73 37.81 -20.89
CA PHE A 533 28.86 38.64 -21.75
C PHE A 533 28.69 38.09 -23.18
N SER A 534 29.24 36.92 -23.51
CA SER A 534 29.15 36.32 -24.86
C SER A 534 27.69 36.07 -25.28
N THR A 535 27.42 36.22 -26.59
CA THR A 535 26.05 36.23 -27.14
C THR A 535 25.74 35.20 -28.23
N ASP A 536 26.76 34.58 -28.84
CA ASP A 536 26.58 33.90 -30.15
C ASP A 536 26.91 32.39 -30.16
N ASP A 537 27.89 31.90 -29.39
CA ASP A 537 28.17 30.46 -29.22
C ASP A 537 27.66 29.89 -27.89
N ARG A 538 27.96 30.61 -26.80
CA ARG A 538 27.56 30.35 -25.42
C ARG A 538 27.07 31.66 -24.81
N TRP A 539 26.10 31.58 -23.92
CA TRP A 539 25.65 32.72 -23.13
C TRP A 539 26.35 32.75 -21.76
N GLY A 540 26.47 33.95 -21.16
CA GLY A 540 27.12 34.22 -19.87
C GLY A 540 28.61 33.86 -19.74
N CYS A 541 29.26 33.43 -20.84
CA CYS A 541 30.68 33.11 -20.80
C CYS A 541 31.58 34.34 -21.02
N PRO A 542 32.82 34.32 -20.48
CA PRO A 542 33.80 35.37 -20.72
C PRO A 542 34.04 35.58 -22.22
N ASP A 543 34.13 36.85 -22.60
CA ASP A 543 34.40 37.37 -23.93
C ASP A 543 35.41 38.52 -23.74
N SER A 544 36.64 38.34 -24.21
CA SER A 544 37.76 39.23 -23.91
C SER A 544 37.87 40.48 -24.79
N ASP A 545 37.19 40.56 -25.93
CA ASP A 545 37.28 41.72 -26.85
C ASP A 545 35.94 42.26 -27.41
N ASN A 546 34.83 41.64 -26.99
CA ASN A 546 33.44 42.01 -27.21
C ASN A 546 32.93 41.85 -28.66
N ASP A 547 33.27 40.73 -29.30
CA ASP A 547 32.75 40.33 -30.61
C ASP A 547 31.47 39.46 -30.53
N GLY A 548 31.20 38.83 -29.38
CA GLY A 548 30.05 37.97 -29.11
C GLY A 548 30.36 36.48 -28.92
N TRP A 549 31.57 36.02 -29.24
CA TRP A 549 32.02 34.64 -29.04
C TRP A 549 32.76 34.47 -27.71
N SER A 550 32.68 33.27 -27.13
CA SER A 550 33.26 33.01 -25.81
C SER A 550 34.72 32.56 -25.85
N ASP A 551 35.51 33.10 -24.90
CA ASP A 551 36.90 32.77 -24.65
C ASP A 551 37.10 31.23 -24.54
N PRO A 552 38.17 30.67 -25.15
CA PRO A 552 38.44 29.25 -25.11
C PRO A 552 38.88 28.80 -23.71
N MET A 553 38.16 27.81 -23.19
CA MET A 553 38.36 27.21 -21.86
C MET A 553 39.11 25.87 -21.94
N TRP A 554 39.36 25.25 -20.79
CA TRP A 554 40.05 23.94 -20.69
C TRP A 554 39.18 22.78 -21.22
N ASP A 555 37.87 23.00 -21.28
CA ASP A 555 36.79 22.13 -21.74
C ASP A 555 36.07 22.66 -22.99
N TRP A 556 36.07 23.99 -23.22
CA TRP A 556 35.60 24.64 -24.45
C TRP A 556 36.79 25.07 -25.32
N LEU A 557 37.36 24.15 -26.11
CA LEU A 557 38.53 24.44 -26.94
C LEU A 557 38.21 25.42 -28.07
N ALA A 558 39.24 26.19 -28.47
CA ALA A 558 39.21 27.02 -29.68
C ALA A 558 38.98 26.18 -30.95
N SER A 559 38.38 26.79 -31.97
CA SER A 559 38.35 26.25 -33.33
C SER A 559 39.77 25.96 -33.86
N PRO A 560 40.01 24.90 -34.69
CA PRO A 560 39.08 23.87 -35.19
C PRO A 560 38.78 22.74 -34.17
N GLN A 561 39.41 22.74 -33.00
CA GLN A 561 39.33 21.61 -32.05
C GLN A 561 38.11 21.66 -31.12
N GLY A 562 37.46 22.82 -31.03
CA GLY A 562 36.16 23.02 -30.42
C GLY A 562 35.39 24.12 -31.15
N LEU A 563 34.62 24.92 -30.41
CA LEU A 563 33.77 25.98 -30.93
C LEU A 563 33.99 27.34 -30.26
N GLY A 564 34.92 27.41 -29.29
CA GLY A 564 35.33 28.67 -28.68
C GLY A 564 36.17 29.51 -29.62
N ASP A 565 36.28 30.78 -29.27
CA ASP A 565 37.04 31.75 -30.04
C ASP A 565 38.53 31.33 -30.22
N ALA A 566 39.04 31.51 -31.44
CA ALA A 566 40.42 31.25 -31.81
C ALA A 566 41.34 32.49 -31.71
N TRP A 567 40.81 33.72 -31.64
CA TRP A 567 41.58 34.96 -31.42
C TRP A 567 40.99 35.89 -30.32
N PRO A 568 41.10 35.56 -29.02
CA PRO A 568 40.56 36.34 -27.87
C PRO A 568 41.22 37.71 -27.59
N SER A 569 41.39 38.51 -28.64
CA SER A 569 42.02 39.83 -28.70
C SER A 569 41.93 40.52 -30.08
N ASP A 570 41.36 39.87 -31.11
CA ASP A 570 40.99 40.47 -32.39
C ASP A 570 39.49 40.28 -32.66
N PRO A 571 38.62 41.27 -32.32
CA PRO A 571 37.15 41.21 -32.43
C PRO A 571 36.66 41.29 -33.90
N THR A 572 37.41 40.69 -34.80
CA THR A 572 37.14 40.55 -36.21
C THR A 572 37.37 39.12 -36.72
N GLN A 573 37.92 38.21 -35.91
CA GLN A 573 38.13 36.79 -36.26
C GLN A 573 37.89 35.88 -35.07
N TRP A 574 37.10 34.81 -35.27
CA TRP A 574 36.67 33.92 -34.18
C TRP A 574 36.66 32.43 -34.52
N HIS A 575 36.88 32.06 -35.79
CA HIS A 575 36.81 30.67 -36.25
C HIS A 575 37.90 30.36 -37.29
N ASP A 576 38.50 29.17 -37.16
CA ASP A 576 39.57 28.59 -37.98
C ASP A 576 39.07 27.18 -38.35
N HIS A 577 38.26 27.05 -39.40
CA HIS A 577 37.49 25.81 -39.60
C HIS A 577 38.35 24.61 -39.98
N ASP A 578 39.47 24.82 -40.67
CA ASP A 578 40.34 23.76 -41.19
C ASP A 578 41.69 23.60 -40.46
N GLY A 579 42.09 24.58 -39.65
CA GLY A 579 43.23 24.50 -38.74
C GLY A 579 44.56 24.99 -39.29
N ASP A 580 44.56 25.85 -40.31
CA ASP A 580 45.78 26.42 -40.89
C ASP A 580 46.28 27.70 -40.17
N GLY A 581 45.42 28.35 -39.39
CA GLY A 581 45.72 29.54 -38.60
C GLY A 581 45.34 30.88 -39.25
N TYR A 582 44.53 30.87 -40.31
CA TYR A 582 43.82 32.05 -40.83
C TYR A 582 42.33 32.02 -40.45
N GLY A 583 41.71 33.21 -40.35
CA GLY A 583 40.35 33.33 -39.79
C GLY A 583 39.24 33.41 -40.84
N ASP A 584 38.16 32.66 -40.61
CA ASP A 584 37.07 32.43 -41.57
C ASP A 584 36.25 33.69 -41.91
N ASN A 585 36.27 34.75 -41.09
CA ASN A 585 35.44 35.94 -41.34
C ASN A 585 36.02 36.76 -42.51
N PRO A 586 35.32 36.88 -43.66
CA PRO A 586 35.83 37.58 -44.85
C PRO A 586 35.93 39.11 -44.69
N LEU A 587 35.63 39.64 -43.50
CA LEU A 587 35.80 41.05 -43.12
C LEU A 587 36.87 41.26 -42.04
N GLY A 588 37.48 40.20 -41.51
CA GLY A 588 38.46 40.24 -40.43
C GLY A 588 39.91 40.48 -40.87
N THR A 589 40.83 40.52 -39.90
CA THR A 589 42.26 40.55 -40.20
C THR A 589 42.72 39.20 -40.76
N THR A 590 43.68 39.21 -41.70
CA THR A 590 44.24 38.00 -42.35
C THR A 590 43.19 36.96 -42.77
N ALA A 591 42.04 37.44 -43.26
CA ALA A 591 40.89 36.60 -43.54
C ALA A 591 41.16 35.58 -44.64
N ASP A 592 40.80 34.33 -44.38
CA ASP A 592 41.01 33.23 -45.31
C ASP A 592 40.10 33.33 -46.56
N ALA A 593 40.64 32.86 -47.69
CA ALA A 593 39.95 32.72 -48.96
C ALA A 593 39.56 31.27 -49.31
N CYS A 594 39.92 30.26 -48.50
CA CYS A 594 39.62 28.84 -48.70
C CYS A 594 39.09 28.05 -47.45
N PRO A 595 38.10 28.50 -46.64
CA PRO A 595 37.82 27.96 -45.27
C PRO A 595 37.45 26.47 -45.09
N ASP A 596 37.50 25.65 -46.14
CA ASP A 596 37.28 24.21 -46.13
C ASP A 596 38.57 23.42 -46.54
N THR A 597 39.73 24.06 -46.69
CA THR A 597 40.94 23.47 -47.34
C THR A 597 42.26 24.12 -46.89
N PRO A 598 42.99 23.51 -45.91
CA PRO A 598 44.05 24.19 -45.18
C PRO A 598 45.26 24.51 -46.05
N GLY A 599 45.75 25.75 -45.91
CA GLY A 599 46.74 26.34 -46.78
C GLY A 599 48.05 26.77 -46.11
N THR A 600 48.87 27.42 -46.93
CA THR A 600 50.00 28.25 -46.47
C THR A 600 50.17 29.51 -47.34
N SER A 601 49.28 29.76 -48.31
CA SER A 601 49.39 30.93 -49.16
C SER A 601 49.16 32.21 -48.36
N VAL A 602 49.83 33.29 -48.75
CA VAL A 602 49.77 34.58 -48.06
C VAL A 602 49.07 35.64 -48.90
N GLY A 603 48.47 36.63 -48.24
CA GLY A 603 47.82 37.73 -48.93
C GLY A 603 48.80 38.63 -49.69
N VAL A 604 48.22 39.47 -50.56
CA VAL A 604 48.95 40.43 -51.42
C VAL A 604 49.87 41.39 -50.65
N GLU A 605 49.65 41.58 -49.35
CA GLU A 605 50.50 42.44 -48.51
C GLU A 605 51.87 41.80 -48.15
N GLU A 606 51.94 40.47 -48.04
CA GLU A 606 53.20 39.71 -47.81
C GLU A 606 53.79 39.12 -49.11
N GLY A 607 53.10 39.28 -50.24
CA GLY A 607 53.65 39.02 -51.59
C GLY A 607 53.06 37.84 -52.35
N GLY A 608 52.10 37.11 -51.75
CA GLY A 608 51.29 36.08 -52.42
C GLY A 608 50.02 36.65 -53.07
N ASP A 609 49.01 35.81 -53.27
CA ASP A 609 47.73 36.23 -53.89
C ASP A 609 46.52 36.23 -52.95
N ARG A 610 46.49 35.39 -51.91
CA ARG A 610 45.41 35.25 -50.91
C ARG A 610 45.88 34.49 -49.66
N TRP A 611 45.26 34.73 -48.52
CA TRP A 611 45.50 33.94 -47.30
C TRP A 611 44.88 32.53 -47.40
N GLY A 612 45.41 31.60 -46.60
CA GLY A 612 44.89 30.28 -46.23
C GLY A 612 44.49 29.28 -47.32
N CYS A 613 44.81 29.57 -48.58
CA CYS A 613 44.59 28.61 -49.66
C CYS A 613 45.78 27.64 -49.83
N HIS A 614 45.45 26.45 -50.35
CA HIS A 614 46.43 25.39 -50.59
C HIS A 614 47.55 25.83 -51.55
N ASP A 615 48.77 25.68 -51.04
CA ASP A 615 50.07 26.04 -51.61
C ASP A 615 50.92 24.75 -51.56
N THR A 616 51.54 24.37 -52.67
CA THR A 616 52.10 23.02 -52.88
C THR A 616 53.61 22.94 -52.67
N ASP A 617 54.33 24.05 -52.85
CA ASP A 617 55.79 24.12 -52.78
C ASP A 617 56.32 25.19 -51.80
N ASN A 618 55.40 25.89 -51.13
CA ASN A 618 55.60 26.80 -50.00
C ASN A 618 56.33 28.10 -50.36
N ASP A 619 55.99 28.68 -51.51
CA ASP A 619 56.45 29.99 -51.97
C ASP A 619 55.56 31.17 -51.49
N GLY A 620 54.31 30.87 -51.10
CA GLY A 620 53.32 31.83 -50.60
C GLY A 620 52.19 32.17 -51.59
N TRP A 621 52.24 31.72 -52.84
CA TRP A 621 51.11 31.80 -53.78
C TRP A 621 50.20 30.58 -53.65
N SER A 622 48.89 30.77 -53.82
CA SER A 622 47.96 29.63 -53.85
C SER A 622 48.01 28.91 -55.20
N ASN A 623 47.72 27.60 -55.20
CA ASN A 623 47.54 26.78 -56.41
C ASN A 623 46.49 27.31 -57.42
N LEU A 624 45.72 28.34 -57.04
CA LEU A 624 44.70 29.00 -57.88
C LEU A 624 45.18 30.34 -58.47
N GLY A 625 46.24 30.93 -57.92
CA GLY A 625 46.89 32.15 -58.43
C GLY A 625 48.22 31.87 -59.14
N ASP A 626 48.88 30.79 -58.76
CA ASP A 626 50.19 30.35 -59.27
C ASP A 626 50.09 29.61 -60.63
N ALA A 627 51.09 29.84 -61.48
CA ALA A 627 51.29 29.18 -62.76
C ALA A 627 52.21 27.93 -62.70
N PHE A 628 53.03 27.76 -61.65
CA PHE A 628 54.15 26.81 -61.59
C PHE A 628 54.23 26.01 -60.27
N ILE A 629 53.09 25.49 -59.79
CA ILE A 629 52.80 24.79 -58.50
C ILE A 629 53.77 23.72 -57.93
N HIS A 630 54.93 23.48 -58.55
CA HIS A 630 55.97 22.56 -58.12
C HIS A 630 57.40 23.16 -58.22
N GLU A 631 57.54 24.48 -58.39
CA GLU A 631 58.80 25.22 -58.52
C GLU A 631 58.73 26.56 -57.76
N PRO A 632 59.07 26.60 -56.44
CA PRO A 632 58.86 27.74 -55.52
C PRO A 632 59.87 28.89 -55.74
N THR A 633 60.28 29.10 -56.98
CA THR A 633 61.02 30.27 -57.46
C THR A 633 60.34 30.94 -58.65
N GLN A 634 59.25 30.36 -59.19
CA GLN A 634 58.41 30.91 -60.26
C GLN A 634 56.96 30.85 -59.81
N PHE A 635 56.23 31.96 -59.91
CA PHE A 635 54.81 32.03 -59.51
C PHE A 635 53.90 32.70 -60.56
N ARG A 636 54.49 33.17 -61.67
CA ARG A 636 53.78 33.89 -62.74
C ARG A 636 54.44 33.64 -64.09
N ASP A 637 53.59 33.47 -65.11
CA ASP A 637 53.87 33.55 -66.53
C ASP A 637 52.99 34.69 -67.09
N SER A 638 53.61 35.83 -67.44
CA SER A 638 52.87 37.06 -67.74
C SER A 638 52.41 37.18 -69.21
N ASP A 639 52.93 36.37 -70.14
CA ASP A 639 52.52 36.39 -71.55
C ASP A 639 52.01 35.05 -72.12
N GLY A 640 52.18 33.96 -71.36
CA GLY A 640 51.60 32.64 -71.54
C GLY A 640 52.42 31.66 -72.37
N ASP A 641 53.76 31.76 -72.36
CA ASP A 641 54.66 30.91 -73.15
C ASP A 641 55.15 29.63 -72.44
N GLY A 642 55.11 29.62 -71.10
CA GLY A 642 55.51 28.49 -70.26
C GLY A 642 56.85 28.64 -69.54
N TRP A 643 57.54 29.77 -69.63
CA TRP A 643 58.64 30.15 -68.72
C TRP A 643 58.15 31.16 -67.67
N GLY A 644 58.86 31.26 -66.53
CA GLY A 644 58.43 32.09 -65.40
C GLY A 644 59.08 33.46 -65.36
N ASP A 645 58.31 34.50 -65.01
CA ASP A 645 58.74 35.91 -64.97
C ASP A 645 60.02 36.16 -64.15
N ASN A 646 60.31 35.32 -63.15
CA ASN A 646 61.44 35.52 -62.26
C ASN A 646 62.74 35.05 -62.93
N THR A 647 63.37 35.97 -63.66
CA THR A 647 64.75 35.89 -64.20
C THR A 647 65.83 35.36 -63.23
N PHE A 648 65.60 35.36 -61.91
CA PHE A 648 66.54 34.80 -60.92
C PHE A 648 66.14 33.43 -60.35
N GLY A 649 64.96 32.92 -60.70
CA GLY A 649 64.48 31.60 -60.32
C GLY A 649 65.05 30.46 -61.17
N HIS A 650 64.57 29.24 -60.92
CA HIS A 650 64.86 28.11 -61.78
C HIS A 650 64.18 28.32 -63.14
N GLU A 651 64.95 28.20 -64.21
CA GLU A 651 64.49 28.32 -65.61
C GLU A 651 63.54 29.50 -65.88
N GLY A 652 63.85 30.67 -65.30
CA GLY A 652 63.14 31.90 -65.59
C GLY A 652 63.32 32.37 -67.04
N ASP A 653 62.37 33.18 -67.49
CA ASP A 653 62.33 33.80 -68.80
C ASP A 653 63.34 34.97 -68.91
N ASP A 654 64.07 35.05 -70.01
CA ASP A 654 64.94 36.19 -70.37
C ASP A 654 64.16 37.29 -71.16
N CYS A 655 62.89 37.06 -71.46
CA CYS A 655 61.95 37.92 -72.19
C CYS A 655 60.50 38.06 -71.57
N PRO A 656 60.26 38.26 -70.24
CA PRO A 656 58.94 38.13 -69.55
C PRO A 656 57.67 38.87 -70.04
N GLU A 657 57.71 39.55 -71.18
CA GLU A 657 56.60 40.27 -71.82
C GLU A 657 56.50 39.97 -73.35
N VAL A 658 57.29 39.02 -73.88
CA VAL A 658 57.51 38.79 -75.33
C VAL A 658 57.67 37.30 -75.72
N ARG A 659 56.69 36.46 -75.31
CA ARG A 659 56.36 35.09 -75.76
C ARG A 659 57.29 34.50 -76.80
N GLY A 660 57.99 33.45 -76.44
CA GLY A 660 58.90 32.75 -77.34
C GLY A 660 58.99 31.24 -77.09
N ASP A 661 60.11 30.70 -77.56
CA ASP A 661 60.39 29.26 -77.61
C ASP A 661 61.89 28.94 -77.81
N SER A 662 62.79 29.94 -77.71
CA SER A 662 64.24 29.72 -77.69
C SER A 662 64.69 28.98 -76.42
N LEU A 663 65.76 28.18 -76.55
CA LEU A 663 66.14 27.15 -75.57
C LEU A 663 67.62 27.19 -75.14
N PHE A 664 68.52 27.78 -75.95
CA PHE A 664 69.97 27.57 -75.82
C PHE A 664 70.78 28.78 -75.35
N ASP A 665 70.41 30.01 -75.74
CA ASP A 665 71.12 31.24 -75.37
C ASP A 665 70.34 32.09 -74.38
N ARG A 666 69.08 32.38 -74.70
CA ARG A 666 68.06 33.01 -73.86
C ARG A 666 66.87 32.06 -73.79
N LYS A 667 66.13 32.05 -72.68
CA LYS A 667 64.87 31.31 -72.55
C LYS A 667 63.68 32.25 -72.71
N GLY A 668 62.54 31.72 -73.13
CA GLY A 668 61.27 32.44 -73.44
C GLY A 668 61.37 33.57 -74.47
N CYS A 669 62.56 33.89 -74.95
CA CYS A 669 62.73 34.78 -76.08
C CYS A 669 62.29 34.11 -77.38
N ARG A 670 61.84 34.93 -78.32
CA ARG A 670 61.33 34.50 -79.62
C ARG A 670 62.41 33.85 -80.50
N ASP A 671 62.09 32.71 -81.11
CA ASP A 671 62.84 32.09 -82.22
C ASP A 671 61.88 31.94 -83.42
N ILE A 672 62.10 32.70 -84.50
CA ILE A 672 61.15 32.71 -85.62
C ILE A 672 61.24 31.48 -86.55
N ASP A 673 62.32 30.68 -86.50
CA ASP A 673 62.46 29.51 -87.37
C ASP A 673 62.60 28.16 -86.65
N ALA A 674 62.72 28.17 -85.33
CA ALA A 674 62.74 27.07 -84.36
C ALA A 674 63.95 26.13 -84.50
N ASP A 675 65.13 26.69 -84.28
CA ASP A 675 66.43 25.98 -84.15
C ASP A 675 66.96 25.94 -82.71
N GLY A 676 66.47 26.84 -81.85
CA GLY A 676 66.72 26.94 -80.41
C GLY A 676 67.48 28.19 -79.97
N TRP A 677 67.92 29.07 -80.90
CA TRP A 677 68.60 30.34 -80.61
C TRP A 677 67.66 31.54 -80.80
N SER A 678 67.80 32.57 -79.97
CA SER A 678 66.88 33.73 -79.99
C SER A 678 67.08 34.70 -81.16
N ASP A 679 65.97 35.25 -81.68
CA ASP A 679 65.93 36.36 -82.65
C ASP A 679 66.77 37.55 -82.12
N PRO A 680 67.65 38.18 -82.93
CA PRO A 680 68.41 39.36 -82.50
C PRO A 680 67.52 40.60 -82.29
N ASP A 681 67.58 41.18 -81.10
CA ASP A 681 66.84 42.38 -80.68
C ASP A 681 67.75 43.60 -80.42
N SER A 682 67.29 44.58 -79.62
CA SER A 682 68.07 45.78 -79.30
C SER A 682 69.15 45.57 -78.23
N GLU A 683 68.98 44.58 -77.36
CA GLU A 683 69.86 44.28 -76.23
C GLU A 683 70.73 43.05 -76.50
N TRP A 684 70.25 42.09 -77.31
CA TRP A 684 70.94 40.87 -77.70
C TRP A 684 71.13 40.80 -79.22
N SER A 685 72.31 41.19 -79.69
CA SER A 685 72.66 41.15 -81.12
C SER A 685 73.42 39.88 -81.51
N VAL A 686 73.51 39.61 -82.83
CA VAL A 686 74.27 38.48 -83.42
C VAL A 686 75.70 38.38 -82.89
N ILE A 687 76.35 39.51 -82.60
CA ILE A 687 77.74 39.55 -82.08
C ILE A 687 77.82 39.07 -80.62
N GLN A 688 76.72 39.12 -79.87
CA GLN A 688 76.64 38.68 -78.48
C GLN A 688 76.27 37.20 -78.35
N GLY A 689 75.53 36.66 -79.32
CA GLY A 689 75.14 35.25 -79.35
C GLY A 689 73.79 34.94 -79.99
N ALA A 690 72.99 35.96 -80.33
CA ALA A 690 71.72 35.80 -81.05
C ALA A 690 71.90 35.15 -82.42
N ASP A 691 70.81 34.62 -82.97
CA ASP A 691 70.81 34.01 -84.30
C ASP A 691 71.26 34.96 -85.42
N ALA A 692 72.16 34.47 -86.28
CA ALA A 692 72.67 35.15 -87.46
C ALA A 692 71.77 35.04 -88.71
N PHE A 693 70.87 34.04 -88.80
CA PHE A 693 70.13 33.70 -90.01
C PHE A 693 68.66 33.29 -89.76
N LEU A 694 67.83 34.25 -89.34
CA LEU A 694 66.41 34.16 -88.88
C LEU A 694 65.38 33.42 -89.78
N ASN A 695 65.79 32.72 -90.85
CA ASN A 695 64.93 31.96 -91.76
C ASN A 695 65.65 30.68 -92.31
N ASP A 696 66.77 30.25 -91.74
CA ASP A 696 67.53 29.04 -92.13
C ASP A 696 68.06 28.27 -90.90
N ARG A 697 67.17 27.63 -90.13
CA ARG A 697 67.32 26.61 -89.06
C ARG A 697 68.53 25.66 -89.09
N MET A 698 69.24 25.58 -90.21
CA MET A 698 70.51 24.86 -90.32
C MET A 698 71.71 25.73 -89.94
N GLN A 699 71.55 27.02 -89.66
CA GLN A 699 72.60 28.03 -89.50
C GLN A 699 72.21 29.09 -88.47
N TRP A 700 72.90 29.13 -87.32
CA TRP A 700 72.67 30.13 -86.26
C TRP A 700 73.86 31.08 -86.04
N ARG A 701 74.97 30.89 -86.76
CA ARG A 701 76.25 31.53 -86.46
C ARG A 701 77.04 31.84 -87.72
N ASP A 702 77.54 33.07 -87.80
CA ASP A 702 78.50 33.58 -88.79
C ASP A 702 79.72 34.12 -88.02
N SER A 703 80.86 33.44 -88.08
CA SER A 703 82.06 33.77 -87.29
C SER A 703 82.96 34.86 -87.90
N ASP A 704 82.77 35.27 -89.17
CA ASP A 704 83.62 36.30 -89.79
C ASP A 704 82.89 37.41 -90.58
N GLY A 705 81.58 37.26 -90.80
CA GLY A 705 80.66 38.29 -91.26
C GLY A 705 80.46 38.36 -92.77
N ASP A 706 80.70 37.27 -93.52
CA ASP A 706 80.56 37.24 -94.97
C ASP A 706 79.15 36.85 -95.46
N GLY A 707 78.29 36.31 -94.58
CA GLY A 707 76.92 35.90 -94.88
C GLY A 707 76.76 34.41 -95.25
N PHE A 708 77.80 33.60 -95.11
CA PHE A 708 77.74 32.14 -94.99
C PHE A 708 77.89 31.74 -93.51
N GLY A 709 77.32 30.60 -93.11
CA GLY A 709 77.22 30.18 -91.72
C GLY A 709 78.14 29.02 -91.36
N ASP A 710 78.65 29.05 -90.12
CA ASP A 710 79.66 28.11 -89.58
C ASP A 710 79.26 26.63 -89.64
N ASN A 711 77.96 26.32 -89.71
CA ASN A 711 77.50 24.94 -89.63
C ASN A 711 77.70 24.24 -90.99
N GLY A 712 78.36 23.07 -90.99
CA GLY A 712 78.74 22.35 -92.21
C GLY A 712 77.60 21.73 -93.03
N ILE A 713 76.34 22.17 -92.82
CA ILE A 713 75.13 21.68 -93.50
C ILE A 713 74.16 22.84 -93.76
N GLY A 714 73.58 22.89 -94.95
CA GLY A 714 72.65 23.96 -95.36
C GLY A 714 72.99 24.52 -96.74
N ALA A 715 72.16 25.46 -97.21
CA ALA A 715 72.36 26.11 -98.51
C ALA A 715 73.41 27.24 -98.46
N LYS A 716 73.63 27.81 -97.27
CA LYS A 716 74.62 28.85 -96.98
C LYS A 716 75.76 28.41 -96.05
N ARG A 717 76.09 27.11 -95.96
CA ARG A 717 77.27 26.71 -95.15
C ARG A 717 78.51 27.47 -95.63
N ASP A 718 79.41 27.80 -94.71
CA ASP A 718 80.77 28.18 -95.04
C ASP A 718 81.69 26.94 -95.01
N ASP A 719 82.50 26.76 -96.06
CA ASP A 719 83.57 25.76 -96.10
C ASP A 719 84.91 26.32 -95.58
N CYS A 720 84.97 27.62 -95.24
CA CYS A 720 86.09 28.41 -94.72
C CYS A 720 85.89 29.20 -93.37
N PRO A 721 85.13 28.76 -92.31
CA PRO A 721 84.52 29.55 -91.19
C PRO A 721 85.32 30.58 -90.33
N THR A 722 86.31 31.27 -90.88
CA THR A 722 87.24 32.21 -90.23
C THR A 722 87.96 33.15 -91.23
N ILE A 723 87.65 33.07 -92.54
CA ILE A 723 88.32 33.79 -93.63
C ILE A 723 87.31 34.25 -94.70
N SER A 724 86.44 35.19 -94.33
CA SER A 724 85.43 35.89 -95.14
C SER A 724 85.65 35.85 -96.66
N GLY A 725 84.70 35.26 -97.37
CA GLY A 725 84.78 35.01 -98.79
C GLY A 725 83.57 35.46 -99.60
N THR A 726 83.54 34.99 -100.85
CA THR A 726 82.42 35.20 -101.79
C THR A 726 82.27 34.07 -102.81
N SER A 727 83.08 33.01 -102.74
CA SER A 727 82.95 31.87 -103.65
C SER A 727 81.62 31.14 -103.41
N THR A 728 81.04 30.61 -104.48
CA THR A 728 79.67 30.04 -104.47
C THR A 728 79.53 28.73 -105.23
N VAL A 729 80.57 28.29 -105.97
CA VAL A 729 80.45 27.19 -106.94
C VAL A 729 81.18 25.90 -106.51
N ASP A 730 82.40 25.99 -105.98
CA ASP A 730 83.21 24.84 -105.57
C ASP A 730 83.30 24.69 -104.05
N LEU A 731 83.70 25.77 -103.37
CA LEU A 731 83.61 25.97 -101.93
C LEU A 731 82.72 27.19 -101.70
N GLN A 732 81.90 27.19 -100.65
CA GLN A 732 81.10 28.35 -100.25
C GLN A 732 81.81 29.10 -99.11
N GLY A 733 81.65 30.44 -99.05
CA GLY A 733 82.28 31.33 -98.05
C GLY A 733 83.82 31.44 -98.10
N CYS A 734 84.48 30.83 -99.09
CA CYS A 734 85.92 30.99 -99.30
C CYS A 734 86.26 32.22 -100.19
N PRO A 735 87.50 32.77 -100.09
CA PRO A 735 87.90 33.91 -100.90
C PRO A 735 87.86 33.66 -102.42
N ASP A 736 87.19 34.57 -103.14
CA ASP A 736 87.23 34.72 -104.61
C ASP A 736 87.69 36.16 -104.91
N ALA A 737 88.95 36.33 -105.33
CA ALA A 737 89.52 37.64 -105.59
C ALA A 737 89.24 38.17 -107.01
N ASN A 738 88.60 37.39 -107.89
CA ASN A 738 88.36 37.78 -109.29
C ASN A 738 86.87 37.98 -109.64
N GLY A 739 85.95 37.45 -108.83
CA GLY A 739 84.51 37.55 -108.98
C GLY A 739 83.90 36.58 -110.00
N ASP A 740 84.54 35.44 -110.28
CA ASP A 740 84.04 34.41 -111.20
C ASP A 740 83.22 33.29 -110.53
N GLY A 741 83.14 33.28 -109.19
CA GLY A 741 82.30 32.41 -108.38
C GLY A 741 83.01 31.15 -107.86
N TYR A 742 84.20 30.84 -108.37
CA TYR A 742 85.08 29.78 -107.85
C TYR A 742 86.08 30.35 -106.84
N SER A 743 86.52 29.53 -105.89
CA SER A 743 87.54 29.90 -104.92
C SER A 743 88.90 30.22 -105.58
N ASP A 744 89.68 31.12 -104.97
CA ASP A 744 91.07 31.41 -105.34
C ASP A 744 91.94 30.13 -105.41
N GLN A 745 91.57 29.10 -104.64
CA GLN A 745 92.24 27.80 -104.63
C GLN A 745 91.95 26.95 -105.88
N TYR A 746 90.80 27.14 -106.53
CA TYR A 746 90.45 26.49 -107.79
C TYR A 746 91.30 27.03 -108.96
N GLY A 747 91.46 28.36 -109.02
CA GLY A 747 92.43 29.08 -109.84
C GLY A 747 92.01 29.37 -111.29
N GLU A 748 92.39 30.56 -111.78
CA GLU A 748 91.92 31.20 -113.03
C GLU A 748 91.81 30.28 -114.25
N LEU A 749 92.82 29.43 -114.52
CA LEU A 749 92.82 28.59 -115.71
C LEU A 749 91.82 27.42 -115.60
N ASN A 750 91.61 26.89 -114.40
CA ASN A 750 90.64 25.84 -114.17
C ASN A 750 89.22 26.42 -114.22
N ALA A 751 88.99 27.56 -113.56
CA ALA A 751 87.73 28.31 -113.64
C ALA A 751 87.40 28.69 -115.11
N ALA A 752 88.35 29.28 -115.85
CA ALA A 752 88.16 29.64 -117.26
C ALA A 752 87.90 28.44 -118.19
N ILE A 753 88.33 27.22 -117.83
CA ILE A 753 88.01 25.98 -118.55
C ILE A 753 86.65 25.43 -118.13
N ALA A 754 86.31 25.44 -116.84
CA ALA A 754 85.00 25.03 -116.33
C ALA A 754 83.88 25.90 -116.92
N MET A 755 84.06 27.23 -116.89
CA MET A 755 83.15 28.19 -117.53
C MET A 755 82.93 27.95 -119.03
N MET A 756 83.92 27.44 -119.78
CA MET A 756 83.70 27.08 -121.20
C MET A 756 82.76 25.87 -121.37
N GLY A 757 82.61 25.03 -120.35
CA GLY A 757 81.68 23.89 -120.36
C GLY A 757 80.22 24.32 -120.20
N GLU A 758 79.95 25.32 -119.37
CA GLU A 758 78.60 25.79 -119.08
C GLU A 758 78.16 26.98 -119.94
N ASN A 759 79.01 28.00 -120.08
CA ASN A 759 78.72 29.17 -120.90
C ASN A 759 79.98 29.69 -121.62
N PRO A 760 80.23 29.28 -122.88
CA PRO A 760 81.44 29.66 -123.60
C PRO A 760 81.56 31.16 -123.90
N LEU A 761 80.52 31.97 -123.70
CA LEU A 761 80.61 33.44 -123.83
C LEU A 761 81.14 34.12 -122.57
N SER A 762 81.15 33.46 -121.42
CA SER A 762 81.67 34.03 -120.16
C SER A 762 83.20 33.93 -120.04
N SER A 763 83.81 32.88 -120.61
CA SER A 763 85.26 32.66 -120.52
C SER A 763 86.05 33.57 -121.47
N TRP A 764 87.08 34.24 -120.94
CA TRP A 764 87.98 35.10 -121.72
C TRP A 764 88.73 34.36 -122.83
N LEU A 765 88.93 33.04 -122.66
CA LEU A 765 89.64 32.16 -123.60
C LEU A 765 88.99 32.17 -125.00
N THR A 766 87.65 32.27 -125.04
CA THR A 766 86.85 32.28 -126.28
C THR A 766 87.16 33.48 -127.17
N TYR A 767 87.40 34.66 -126.57
CA TYR A 767 87.72 35.87 -127.31
C TYR A 767 89.17 35.88 -127.84
N ALA A 768 90.10 35.23 -127.14
CA ALA A 768 91.49 35.10 -127.57
C ALA A 768 91.62 34.36 -128.91
N GLY A 769 90.84 33.29 -129.12
CA GLY A 769 90.80 32.56 -130.39
C GLY A 769 90.31 33.39 -131.58
N ILE A 770 89.30 34.23 -131.36
CA ILE A 770 88.71 35.10 -132.40
C ILE A 770 89.67 36.23 -132.80
N GLY A 771 90.42 36.79 -131.84
CA GLY A 771 91.40 37.85 -132.09
C GLY A 771 92.52 37.44 -133.06
N ILE A 772 92.99 36.20 -132.99
CA ILE A 772 94.05 35.67 -133.87
C ILE A 772 93.54 35.55 -135.32
N ALA A 773 92.28 35.16 -135.53
CA ALA A 773 91.69 34.99 -136.86
C ALA A 773 91.48 36.34 -137.60
N LEU A 774 91.10 37.40 -136.87
CA LEU A 774 90.72 38.69 -137.47
C LEU A 774 91.90 39.60 -137.86
N LEU A 775 93.12 39.35 -137.36
CA LEU A 775 94.29 40.18 -137.64
C LEU A 775 94.97 39.88 -138.98
N PHE A 776 94.80 38.68 -139.53
CA PHE A 776 95.48 38.22 -140.75
C PHE A 776 95.25 39.10 -142.00
N PRO A 777 94.03 39.61 -142.29
CA PRO A 777 93.81 40.48 -143.45
C PRO A 777 94.40 41.90 -143.28
N VAL A 778 94.46 42.40 -142.05
CA VAL A 778 94.75 43.82 -141.75
C VAL A 778 96.23 44.15 -141.92
N ILE A 779 97.11 43.16 -141.74
CA ILE A 779 98.56 43.30 -141.94
C ILE A 779 98.90 43.47 -143.44
N PHE A 780 98.13 42.84 -144.35
CA PHE A 780 98.39 42.91 -145.80
C PHE A 780 97.96 44.26 -146.42
N ALA A 781 96.92 44.90 -145.88
CA ALA A 781 96.37 46.13 -146.44
C ALA A 781 97.16 47.42 -146.11
N LYS A 782 98.06 47.40 -145.11
CA LYS A 782 98.79 48.61 -144.66
C LYS A 782 100.05 48.97 -145.48
N PHE A 783 100.35 48.28 -146.57
CA PHE A 783 101.50 48.58 -147.43
C PHE A 783 101.20 49.56 -148.59
N LEU A 784 99.92 49.91 -148.83
CA LEU A 784 99.45 50.86 -149.86
C LEU A 784 98.14 51.53 -149.38
N GLY A 785 98.02 52.85 -149.21
CA GLY A 785 99.03 53.92 -149.27
C GLY A 785 98.43 55.32 -149.02
N ILE A 786 99.33 56.25 -148.67
CA ILE A 786 99.32 57.73 -148.78
C ILE A 786 98.01 58.45 -149.27
N ILE A 787 97.66 59.56 -148.57
CA ILE A 787 96.82 60.75 -148.94
C ILE A 787 95.55 60.98 -148.06
N PHE A 788 95.65 61.99 -147.16
CA PHE A 788 94.67 62.99 -146.64
C PHE A 788 93.15 62.70 -146.44
N SER A 789 92.38 63.34 -145.53
CA SER A 789 92.64 64.00 -144.21
C SER A 789 91.36 64.59 -143.55
N ARG A 790 91.30 64.60 -142.20
CA ARG A 790 90.72 65.63 -141.28
C ARG A 790 89.22 66.07 -141.30
N GLY A 791 88.59 66.03 -140.12
CA GLY A 791 87.61 67.02 -139.59
C GLY A 791 86.25 66.46 -139.11
N ASN A 792 85.47 67.07 -138.20
CA ASN A 792 85.67 68.18 -137.23
C ASN A 792 84.41 68.32 -136.28
N ARG A 793 84.46 69.09 -135.15
CA ARG A 793 83.36 69.47 -134.18
C ARG A 793 82.96 68.37 -133.15
N LYS A 794 82.70 68.61 -131.84
CA LYS A 794 81.86 69.56 -131.01
C LYS A 794 80.36 69.18 -130.96
N THR A 795 79.59 69.21 -129.85
CA THR A 795 79.77 69.66 -128.42
C THR A 795 79.01 68.68 -127.44
N THR A 796 78.38 68.85 -126.26
CA THR A 796 77.93 69.86 -125.23
C THR A 796 77.33 69.06 -124.00
N SER A 797 76.95 69.53 -122.79
CA SER A 797 77.43 70.58 -121.82
C SER A 797 76.47 70.80 -120.59
N ASN A 798 76.87 70.51 -119.32
CA ASN A 798 76.35 71.06 -118.02
C ASN A 798 74.87 70.72 -117.57
N LYS A 799 74.38 70.83 -116.30
CA LYS A 799 74.91 71.05 -114.91
C LYS A 799 73.81 70.86 -113.80
N TYR A 800 74.24 70.58 -112.55
CA TYR A 800 73.71 71.03 -111.20
C TYR A 800 72.25 70.79 -110.69
N SER A 801 72.19 70.10 -109.51
CA SER A 801 71.65 70.54 -108.19
C SER A 801 70.14 70.66 -107.83
N ASP A 802 69.82 70.06 -106.67
CA ASP A 802 69.24 70.68 -105.44
C ASP A 802 67.83 70.37 -104.90
N SER A 803 67.78 70.28 -103.55
CA SER A 803 66.72 70.70 -102.60
C SER A 803 65.36 69.99 -102.39
N GLN A 804 65.09 69.72 -101.10
CA GLN A 804 63.82 69.86 -100.32
C GLN A 804 62.67 68.81 -100.34
N ALA A 805 61.93 68.79 -99.22
CA ALA A 805 60.76 67.97 -98.87
C ALA A 805 59.42 68.75 -99.03
N PRO A 806 58.24 68.16 -98.74
CA PRO A 806 57.57 68.47 -97.45
C PRO A 806 56.60 67.38 -96.88
N GLU A 807 55.96 67.69 -95.74
CA GLU A 807 54.83 66.99 -95.10
C GLU A 807 53.46 67.25 -95.79
N ILE A 808 52.45 66.41 -95.54
CA ILE A 808 51.01 66.80 -95.49
C ILE A 808 50.25 65.89 -94.48
N ALA A 809 49.27 66.42 -93.74
CA ALA A 809 48.32 65.69 -92.88
C ALA A 809 46.85 65.91 -93.30
N LEU A 810 45.89 65.11 -92.82
CA LEU A 810 44.45 65.31 -93.06
C LEU A 810 43.53 64.70 -91.96
N THR A 811 42.30 65.22 -91.81
CA THR A 811 41.39 64.94 -90.67
C THR A 811 39.89 65.00 -91.02
N VAL A 812 39.06 64.07 -90.48
CA VAL A 812 37.63 64.28 -90.05
C VAL A 812 36.59 64.51 -91.22
N PRO A 813 35.21 64.43 -91.12
CA PRO A 813 34.23 64.07 -90.05
C PRO A 813 33.07 63.03 -90.34
N VAL A 814 32.51 62.44 -89.27
CA VAL A 814 31.07 62.31 -88.79
C VAL A 814 29.85 62.16 -89.76
N HIS A 815 28.97 61.12 -89.57
CA HIS A 815 27.54 61.20 -89.10
C HIS A 815 26.73 59.85 -89.08
N ASP A 816 25.59 59.84 -88.35
CA ASP A 816 24.52 58.82 -88.13
C ASP A 816 23.66 58.47 -89.40
N ILE A 817 22.67 57.54 -89.47
CA ILE A 817 21.48 57.24 -88.60
C ILE A 817 20.82 55.84 -88.88
N ASN A 818 19.84 55.42 -88.04
CA ASN A 818 18.95 54.22 -88.15
C ASN A 818 18.10 54.14 -89.46
N THR A 819 17.40 53.07 -89.91
CA THR A 819 16.80 51.79 -89.38
C THR A 819 16.83 50.66 -90.46
N GLY A 820 16.31 49.41 -90.37
CA GLY A 820 15.71 48.56 -89.30
C GLY A 820 14.57 47.60 -89.78
N LEU A 821 14.38 46.45 -89.09
CA LEU A 821 13.27 45.44 -89.15
C LEU A 821 13.03 44.52 -90.39
N ILE A 822 12.95 43.18 -90.18
CA ILE A 822 11.74 42.31 -90.31
C ILE A 822 11.87 41.09 -89.34
N SER A 823 10.77 40.43 -88.94
CA SER A 823 10.68 39.24 -88.06
C SER A 823 9.72 38.17 -88.70
N PRO A 824 9.09 37.15 -88.06
CA PRO A 824 8.89 36.83 -86.62
C PRO A 824 9.03 35.34 -86.17
N ALA A 825 8.71 35.10 -84.87
CA ALA A 825 8.32 33.82 -84.22
C ALA A 825 9.45 32.83 -83.85
N LEU A 826 9.38 31.95 -82.83
CA LEU A 826 8.52 31.71 -81.61
C LEU A 826 9.26 30.65 -80.72
N GLN A 827 8.97 30.28 -79.45
CA GLN A 827 7.88 30.51 -78.47
C GLN A 827 8.39 30.34 -77.00
N GLN A 828 7.82 31.11 -76.05
CA GLN A 828 7.56 30.92 -74.58
C GLN A 828 8.44 30.00 -73.68
N GLN A 829 9.01 30.49 -72.55
CA GLN A 829 8.46 30.60 -71.16
C GLN A 829 8.19 29.25 -70.42
N GLY A 830 8.39 29.11 -69.10
CA GLY A 830 9.06 29.99 -68.12
C GLY A 830 8.46 30.00 -66.69
N ALA A 831 9.34 29.86 -65.69
CA ALA A 831 9.22 30.25 -64.26
C ALA A 831 8.40 29.41 -63.23
N ALA A 832 8.92 29.48 -61.99
CA ALA A 832 8.30 29.28 -60.66
C ALA A 832 7.82 27.88 -60.23
N ASN A 833 8.03 27.57 -58.95
CA ASN A 833 7.50 26.40 -58.25
C ASN A 833 7.22 26.74 -56.77
N THR A 834 6.08 26.33 -56.24
CA THR A 834 5.64 26.50 -54.84
C THR A 834 4.80 25.27 -54.46
N GLY A 835 5.13 24.58 -53.36
CA GLY A 835 4.57 23.26 -53.05
C GLY A 835 3.21 23.27 -52.32
N TYR A 836 2.58 22.08 -52.22
CA TYR A 836 2.04 21.50 -50.97
C TYR A 836 1.22 20.19 -51.18
N TYR A 837 1.29 19.28 -50.17
CA TYR A 837 0.34 18.22 -49.76
C TYR A 837 0.16 16.86 -50.52
N GLN A 838 0.47 15.76 -49.79
CA GLN A 838 -0.26 14.46 -49.68
C GLN A 838 -0.18 13.41 -50.85
N PRO A 839 -0.49 12.09 -50.65
CA PRO A 839 0.47 11.12 -50.09
C PRO A 839 0.49 9.69 -50.76
N PRO A 840 1.41 8.77 -50.38
CA PRO A 840 1.42 7.35 -50.78
C PRO A 840 1.11 6.33 -49.62
N PRO A 841 0.90 5.02 -49.91
CA PRO A 841 0.28 4.06 -48.97
C PRO A 841 1.18 3.00 -48.28
N LEU A 842 0.57 2.23 -47.36
CA LEU A 842 1.11 1.16 -46.48
C LEU A 842 1.64 -0.13 -47.18
N PRO A 843 2.49 -0.91 -46.48
CA PRO A 843 2.15 -2.31 -46.14
C PRO A 843 2.58 -2.74 -44.69
N VAL A 844 1.70 -3.33 -43.87
CA VAL A 844 1.41 -4.78 -43.64
C VAL A 844 2.42 -5.56 -42.76
N GLU A 845 1.94 -6.10 -41.63
CA GLU A 845 2.63 -7.02 -40.69
C GLU A 845 2.48 -8.52 -41.05
N PRO A 846 3.20 -9.41 -40.30
CA PRO A 846 2.55 -10.60 -39.74
C PRO A 846 2.89 -10.88 -38.24
N ALA A 847 1.99 -11.58 -37.54
CA ALA A 847 2.05 -11.85 -36.09
C ALA A 847 2.22 -13.35 -35.71
N ASN A 848 2.12 -13.66 -34.40
CA ASN A 848 2.17 -14.98 -33.69
C ASN A 848 3.56 -15.44 -33.19
N SER A 849 3.72 -16.14 -32.05
CA SER A 849 2.76 -16.68 -31.03
C SER A 849 3.45 -17.02 -29.69
N ALA A 850 2.67 -17.15 -28.60
CA ALA A 850 3.11 -17.59 -27.26
C ALA A 850 3.40 -19.11 -27.14
N PRO A 851 3.88 -19.59 -25.97
CA PRO A 851 2.97 -20.34 -25.08
C PRO A 851 3.15 -20.07 -23.57
N GLN A 852 2.23 -20.61 -22.75
CA GLN A 852 2.25 -20.61 -21.26
C GLN A 852 2.61 -21.98 -20.66
N VAL A 853 2.94 -22.04 -19.36
CA VAL A 853 2.15 -22.70 -18.27
C VAL A 853 2.98 -22.94 -17.00
N ALA A 854 2.39 -22.65 -15.83
CA ALA A 854 2.80 -23.00 -14.45
C ALA A 854 4.13 -22.40 -13.92
N GLY A 855 4.27 -22.17 -12.60
CA GLY A 855 3.28 -22.35 -11.52
C GLY A 855 3.88 -22.07 -10.12
N ASP A 856 3.01 -22.09 -9.11
CA ASP A 856 3.27 -21.87 -7.67
C ASP A 856 3.79 -20.46 -7.29
N GLY A 857 3.46 -20.02 -6.09
CA GLY A 857 3.83 -18.70 -5.55
C GLY A 857 3.89 -18.71 -4.03
N LEU A 858 4.10 -17.56 -3.40
CA LEU A 858 3.96 -17.34 -1.95
C LEU A 858 3.82 -15.84 -1.65
N THR A 859 3.14 -15.51 -0.55
CA THR A 859 2.93 -14.14 -0.05
C THR A 859 3.89 -13.80 1.09
N TYR A 860 4.48 -12.61 1.06
CA TYR A 860 4.39 -11.56 2.10
C TYR A 860 5.26 -10.35 1.70
N GLY A 861 4.91 -9.15 2.17
CA GLY A 861 5.71 -7.93 1.94
C GLY A 861 6.60 -7.59 3.13
N GLN A 862 7.61 -6.73 2.91
CA GLN A 862 8.25 -5.96 3.98
C GLN A 862 9.05 -4.76 3.44
N SER A 863 8.91 -3.61 4.10
CA SER A 863 9.68 -2.38 3.85
C SER A 863 11.04 -2.43 4.55
N ALA A 864 12.10 -1.91 3.92
CA ALA A 864 13.37 -1.59 4.60
C ALA A 864 14.33 -0.70 3.78
N TYR A 865 14.18 0.62 3.92
CA TYR A 865 15.30 1.59 3.97
C TYR A 865 14.98 2.53 5.14
N GLY A 866 15.93 3.02 5.93
CA GLY A 866 17.37 2.75 5.90
C GLY A 866 18.11 3.56 6.98
N ASP A 867 17.50 3.70 8.16
CA ASP A 867 17.90 4.68 9.18
C ASP A 867 19.27 4.38 9.82
N ILE A 868 20.05 5.45 10.04
CA ILE A 868 21.43 5.42 10.58
C ILE A 868 21.61 6.49 11.67
N SER A 869 20.70 6.53 12.65
CA SER A 869 20.82 7.41 13.82
C SER A 869 22.08 7.11 14.67
N ALA A 870 23.13 7.91 14.46
CA ALA A 870 24.39 7.84 15.19
C ALA A 870 24.38 8.75 16.43
N GLY A 871 23.70 8.31 17.49
CA GLY A 871 23.54 9.11 18.70
C GLY A 871 24.84 9.42 19.46
N TYR A 872 25.00 10.68 19.89
CA TYR A 872 25.99 11.10 20.90
C TYR A 872 25.29 11.55 22.18
N THR A 873 25.32 10.70 23.21
CA THR A 873 24.92 11.07 24.56
C THR A 873 26.10 11.64 25.34
N ALA A 874 25.94 12.85 25.89
CA ALA A 874 26.88 13.46 26.82
C ALA A 874 26.10 14.21 27.89
N GLY A 875 26.00 13.64 29.10
CA GLY A 875 25.22 14.21 30.20
C GLY A 875 26.05 14.54 31.44
N VAL A 876 25.43 15.30 32.33
CA VAL A 876 25.76 15.51 33.76
C VAL A 876 26.99 16.37 34.09
N ALA A 877 26.73 17.61 34.52
CA ALA A 877 27.39 18.24 35.68
C ALA A 877 26.48 19.33 36.27
N GLU A 878 26.53 19.54 37.60
CA GLU A 878 25.63 20.42 38.35
C GLU A 878 26.25 21.79 38.66
N SER A 879 25.43 22.87 38.73
CA SER A 879 25.40 23.83 39.85
C SER A 879 24.38 24.96 39.59
N PRO A 880 23.53 25.34 40.56
CA PRO A 880 22.75 26.58 40.50
C PRO A 880 23.59 27.81 40.91
N TYR A 881 23.16 29.02 40.53
CA TYR A 881 23.55 30.27 41.20
C TYR A 881 22.45 31.35 41.10
N GLU A 882 22.49 32.35 41.97
CA GLU A 882 21.36 33.22 42.34
C GLU A 882 21.38 34.65 41.75
N ILE A 883 20.15 35.16 41.49
CA ILE A 883 19.65 36.53 41.70
C ILE A 883 20.17 37.72 40.83
N GLY A 884 19.22 38.38 40.15
CA GLY A 884 19.21 39.83 39.85
C GLY A 884 19.55 40.24 38.41
N GLY A 885 18.89 41.24 37.79
CA GLY A 885 17.69 41.99 38.21
C GLY A 885 17.49 43.33 37.47
N GLU A 886 16.22 43.72 37.27
CA GLU A 886 15.70 45.02 36.76
C GLU A 886 16.05 45.46 35.32
N GLY A 887 15.09 46.08 34.60
CA GLY A 887 15.35 46.64 33.25
C GLY A 887 14.16 47.05 32.36
N ASN A 888 13.09 47.68 32.86
CA ASN A 888 12.01 48.18 32.01
C ASN A 888 12.41 49.44 31.20
N VAL A 889 12.07 49.47 29.91
CA VAL A 889 11.49 50.63 29.20
C VAL A 889 10.33 50.13 28.35
#